data_AF-A0A351SQE7-F1
#
_entry.id   AF-A0A351SQE7-F1
#
_cell.length_a   1.000
_cell.length_b   1.000
_cell.length_c   1.000
_cell.angle_alpha   90.00
_cell.angle_beta   90.00
_cell.angle_gamma   90.00
#
_symmetry.space_group_name_H-M   'P 1'
#
loop_
_entity.id
_entity.type
_entity.pdbx_description
1 polymer ?
#
loop_
_entity_poly.entity_id
_entity_poly.type
_entity_poly.pdbx_seq_one_letter_code
_entity_poly.pdbx_strand_id
1 'polypeptide(L)'
;MMAYGLDLLSSSIILTFFSGSTTMSSGFESNIFGSGFLNKKKYIEPEANIIKPSIINRIINFFCLFFLLVIVLHLLINNNIFFDIIQFFLYDFDRRDNFMKRKKILVYLASALVPVLIFLGCATLNKFLPFGNELLNSYDSFTQYPGILLEYARLIRNGNIFYSWGAGLGFNFFGTITYYGMSPLNLLSLLANPENYHMFIALMTLLRFGLLGLSMCFYLDHKKIKPLYVVLFSTTYALMGYTATYYYNYIWIDSIIMLPIVIYGLDKLIEGKSPCAYIFSLAFTIIINYYIGYMICIFSLIWFIYKVIFLKEKKKAIKTFIISSLIAGSISAIVLLPSMFALLAGKAELYNSVNYLGINRNILSILYTFSIGSYQMGDQMYGPAVVYSSILVLVLTVFYFFNKNISKKEKIVTLAIIIFFYLSFSVNILNFAWQFFQRPIWWQSRFAFTFVFFLITLAANTLTNIEYTDFKVKHRMIVLGILIVGMLIGAYAKLQVANVTIQGYTYFFLGFSIMILIEEMFVLDKKGFITMLVIFTFVELSINTFNSLKSNYRYMSYTDYQYLKTEIPRLVEKLDSENEYFYRMELDDEYSSNGGLFFGYNGLNYFNSARNIRVINFIDKLGLKVADKCHISLSELDPLVLSILNIKYIYGEEVEYLDKKESRVYENKYPLGIGFMVNSNVANLKLDSEDGILNRNKILGTMEGSDEVYYEKVSSDKFKRKEEDYNTTFEYNFISDGHYMILFSNFGGKIEINGKDEIIGITREIKRGDKVKIKYSIASKFEEEDVFIRLLNLDKYEATMKKLSENVYKAHEYVNGHIIEGTVEVSESRDFLFTSIEYEKGMKIFVDDKEVEPDLVFGTLIGLKLEPGNHKIYIDYVPKGFRSGLVITVLGLATAVAYLQIRRKTL
;
A
#
# COMPACT_ATOMS: atom_id res chain seq x y z
N MET A 1 -48.62 -15.65 21.25
CA MET A 1 -47.83 -16.67 21.96
C MET A 1 -46.67 -17.25 21.13
N MET A 2 -46.13 -16.47 20.18
CA MET A 2 -45.00 -16.84 19.30
C MET A 2 -43.94 -15.72 19.25
N ALA A 3 -43.91 -14.89 20.30
CA ALA A 3 -42.98 -13.77 20.48
C ALA A 3 -42.20 -13.86 21.81
N TYR A 4 -42.39 -14.92 22.60
CA TYR A 4 -41.73 -15.13 23.89
C TYR A 4 -40.75 -16.34 23.90
N GLY A 5 -40.58 -17.02 22.77
CA GLY A 5 -39.69 -18.18 22.62
C GLY A 5 -38.31 -17.87 22.02
N LEU A 6 -38.07 -16.64 21.57
CA LEU A 6 -36.81 -16.24 20.91
C LEU A 6 -35.83 -15.52 21.85
N ASP A 7 -36.27 -15.04 23.02
CA ASP A 7 -35.40 -14.40 24.02
C ASP A 7 -34.75 -15.37 25.01
N LEU A 8 -35.22 -16.63 25.07
CA LEU A 8 -34.68 -17.66 25.97
C LEU A 8 -33.54 -18.49 25.38
N LEU A 9 -33.31 -18.41 24.05
CA LEU A 9 -32.20 -19.08 23.35
C LEU A 9 -31.01 -18.15 23.07
N SER A 10 -31.20 -16.83 23.10
CA SER A 10 -30.12 -15.83 22.98
C SER A 10 -29.38 -15.60 24.31
N SER A 11 -30.01 -15.93 25.44
CA SER A 11 -29.52 -15.59 26.78
C SER A 11 -28.64 -16.66 27.44
N SER A 12 -28.69 -17.91 26.96
CA SER A 12 -28.05 -19.07 27.63
C SER A 12 -26.80 -19.62 26.93
N ILE A 13 -26.45 -19.09 25.75
CA ILE A 13 -25.19 -19.41 25.04
C ILE A 13 -24.20 -18.23 25.07
N ILE A 14 -24.63 -17.02 25.44
CA ILE A 14 -23.77 -15.81 25.40
C ILE A 14 -23.08 -15.54 26.74
N LEU A 15 -23.54 -16.11 27.86
CA LEU A 15 -23.06 -15.78 29.22
C LEU A 15 -21.94 -16.67 29.77
N THR A 16 -21.42 -17.62 29.00
CA THR A 16 -20.14 -18.31 29.32
C THR A 16 -19.00 -17.85 28.39
N PHE A 17 -19.27 -16.94 27.45
CA PHE A 17 -18.35 -16.52 26.39
C PHE A 17 -17.66 -15.17 26.61
N PHE A 18 -17.97 -14.44 27.69
CA PHE A 18 -17.42 -13.10 27.95
C PHE A 18 -17.09 -12.83 29.43
N SER A 19 -16.46 -13.78 30.12
CA SER A 19 -15.79 -13.50 31.40
C SER A 19 -14.31 -13.88 31.31
N GLY A 20 -13.55 -13.02 30.64
CA GLY A 20 -12.11 -13.12 30.48
C GLY A 20 -11.53 -11.75 30.18
N SER A 21 -11.93 -10.74 30.96
CA SER A 21 -11.25 -9.45 31.01
C SER A 21 -9.94 -9.63 31.78
N THR A 22 -8.88 -10.00 31.09
CA THR A 22 -7.53 -9.75 31.56
C THR A 22 -7.01 -8.50 30.88
N THR A 23 -6.93 -7.44 31.68
CA THR A 23 -6.02 -6.32 31.48
C THR A 23 -4.63 -6.83 31.11
N MET A 24 -4.19 -6.59 29.87
CA MET A 24 -2.77 -6.63 29.53
C MET A 24 -2.35 -5.25 29.05
N SER A 25 -1.66 -4.57 29.97
CA SER A 25 -0.75 -3.47 29.72
C SER A 25 0.40 -3.90 28.80
N SER A 26 0.71 -3.05 27.83
CA SER A 26 2.05 -2.68 27.34
C SER A 26 3.15 -3.74 27.31
N GLY A 27 3.53 -4.13 26.10
CA GLY A 27 4.77 -4.87 25.86
C GLY A 27 5.15 -4.98 24.39
N PHE A 28 4.77 -4.00 23.54
CA PHE A 28 5.27 -3.87 22.16
C PHE A 28 5.15 -2.40 21.72
N GLU A 29 5.78 -1.51 22.49
CA GLU A 29 6.11 -0.16 22.05
C GLU A 29 7.55 0.14 22.47
N SER A 30 8.44 0.15 21.48
CA SER A 30 9.54 1.11 21.33
C SER A 30 10.42 0.64 20.17
N ASN A 31 10.66 1.59 19.25
CA ASN A 31 11.71 1.62 18.21
C ASN A 31 11.33 1.53 16.73
N ILE A 32 10.05 1.65 16.32
CA ILE A 32 9.75 1.86 14.88
C ILE A 32 8.70 2.95 14.59
N PHE A 33 7.93 3.42 15.56
CA PHE A 33 7.04 4.58 15.36
C PHE A 33 7.32 5.61 16.44
N GLY A 34 7.83 6.77 16.01
CA GLY A 34 8.19 7.86 16.93
C GLY A 34 6.99 8.30 17.76
N SER A 35 7.27 8.45 19.05
CA SER A 35 6.39 8.88 20.13
C SER A 35 5.72 10.22 19.82
N GLY A 36 4.40 10.18 19.75
CA GLY A 36 3.54 11.36 19.66
C GLY A 36 2.10 11.02 20.03
N PHE A 37 1.88 10.08 20.95
CA PHE A 37 0.55 9.78 21.46
C PHE A 37 0.64 9.50 22.95
N LEU A 38 0.14 10.43 23.77
CA LEU A 38 -0.60 10.14 24.99
C LEU A 38 -1.10 11.44 25.64
N ASN A 39 -2.42 11.45 25.86
CA ASN A 39 -3.26 12.36 26.64
C ASN A 39 -3.96 13.46 25.86
N LYS A 40 -5.27 13.24 25.65
CA LYS A 40 -6.30 14.26 25.87
C LYS A 40 -7.65 13.55 26.09
N LYS A 41 -8.11 13.57 27.35
CA LYS A 41 -9.50 13.27 27.73
C LYS A 41 -10.41 14.30 27.04
N LYS A 42 -11.49 13.86 26.40
CA LYS A 42 -12.69 14.70 26.20
C LYS A 42 -13.97 13.88 26.35
N TYR A 43 -14.92 14.54 27.00
CA TYR A 43 -16.20 14.08 27.51
C TYR A 43 -17.08 13.41 26.44
N ILE A 44 -17.73 12.30 26.81
CA ILE A 44 -18.85 11.72 26.08
C ILE A 44 -20.00 11.55 27.07
N GLU A 45 -21.07 12.31 26.89
CA GLU A 45 -22.38 12.00 27.49
C GLU A 45 -23.02 10.83 26.73
N PRO A 46 -23.79 9.95 27.41
CA PRO A 46 -24.42 8.82 26.76
C PRO A 46 -25.78 9.21 26.14
N GLU A 47 -25.84 9.33 24.81
CA GLU A 47 -27.13 9.43 24.11
C GLU A 47 -27.66 8.05 23.69
N ALA A 48 -28.93 7.82 24.02
CA ALA A 48 -29.69 6.60 23.80
C ALA A 48 -29.93 6.26 22.32
N ASN A 49 -30.14 4.96 22.08
CA ASN A 49 -30.50 4.34 20.80
C ASN A 49 -31.73 5.00 20.13
N ILE A 50 -31.48 5.91 19.20
CA ILE A 50 -32.42 6.32 18.15
C ILE A 50 -31.64 6.24 16.84
N ILE A 51 -32.17 5.54 15.84
CA ILE A 51 -31.56 5.42 14.51
C ILE A 51 -31.42 6.83 13.92
N LYS A 52 -30.22 7.41 13.97
CA LYS A 52 -29.95 8.77 13.50
C LYS A 52 -30.18 8.86 11.97
N PRO A 53 -30.69 9.98 11.43
CA PRO A 53 -30.83 10.22 9.99
C PRO A 53 -29.54 9.98 9.19
N SER A 54 -28.39 10.06 9.84
CA SER A 54 -27.08 9.73 9.26
C SER A 54 -26.92 8.26 8.87
N ILE A 55 -27.57 7.31 9.55
CA ILE A 55 -27.56 5.88 9.20
C ILE A 55 -28.45 5.64 7.97
N ILE A 56 -29.62 6.27 7.93
CA ILE A 56 -30.50 6.21 6.75
C ILE A 56 -29.82 6.84 5.55
N ASN A 57 -29.16 8.00 5.70
CA ASN A 57 -28.36 8.60 4.62
C ASN A 57 -27.13 7.77 4.25
N ARG A 58 -26.49 7.05 5.18
CA ARG A 58 -25.40 6.09 4.87
C ARG A 58 -25.91 4.88 4.10
N ILE A 59 -27.07 4.34 4.48
CA ILE A 59 -27.75 3.23 3.81
C ILE A 59 -28.21 3.67 2.43
N ILE A 60 -28.88 4.82 2.31
CA ILE A 60 -29.31 5.40 1.04
C ILE A 60 -28.10 5.70 0.18
N ASN A 61 -27.02 6.32 0.68
CA ASN A 61 -25.81 6.57 -0.11
C ASN A 61 -25.12 5.28 -0.52
N PHE A 62 -25.04 4.26 0.36
CA PHE A 62 -24.49 2.95 0.02
C PHE A 62 -25.35 2.24 -1.02
N PHE A 63 -26.67 2.22 -0.88
CA PHE A 63 -27.57 1.63 -1.86
C PHE A 63 -27.59 2.45 -3.13
N CYS A 64 -27.57 3.78 -3.10
CA CYS A 64 -27.47 4.63 -4.29
C CYS A 64 -26.15 4.43 -5.01
N LEU A 65 -25.01 4.30 -4.31
CA LEU A 65 -23.71 3.98 -4.89
C LEU A 65 -23.59 2.53 -5.33
N PHE A 66 -24.22 1.58 -4.63
CA PHE A 66 -24.32 0.18 -5.03
C PHE A 66 -25.24 0.03 -6.23
N PHE A 67 -26.36 0.75 -6.27
CA PHE A 67 -27.22 0.89 -7.44
C PHE A 67 -26.50 1.65 -8.53
N LEU A 68 -25.67 2.66 -8.24
CA LEU A 68 -24.82 3.33 -9.22
C LEU A 68 -23.75 2.37 -9.73
N LEU A 69 -23.20 1.48 -8.91
CA LEU A 69 -22.25 0.44 -9.30
C LEU A 69 -22.94 -0.64 -10.11
N VAL A 70 -24.16 -1.04 -9.73
CA VAL A 70 -25.02 -1.95 -10.48
C VAL A 70 -25.48 -1.28 -11.78
N ILE A 71 -25.74 0.03 -11.79
CA ILE A 71 -26.11 0.84 -12.95
C ILE A 71 -24.88 1.10 -13.80
N VAL A 72 -23.69 1.30 -13.26
CA VAL A 72 -22.43 1.45 -13.99
C VAL A 72 -22.00 0.11 -14.53
N LEU A 73 -22.15 -0.99 -13.79
CA LEU A 73 -22.03 -2.34 -14.31
C LEU A 73 -23.08 -2.58 -15.38
N HIS A 74 -24.34 -2.17 -15.17
CA HIS A 74 -25.44 -2.29 -16.12
C HIS A 74 -25.26 -1.37 -17.34
N LEU A 75 -24.60 -0.21 -17.22
CA LEU A 75 -24.26 0.75 -18.27
C LEU A 75 -22.94 0.36 -18.95
N LEU A 76 -22.01 -0.29 -18.28
CA LEU A 76 -20.87 -0.96 -18.90
C LEU A 76 -21.35 -2.19 -19.68
N ILE A 77 -22.43 -2.83 -19.21
CA ILE A 77 -23.18 -3.90 -19.87
C ILE A 77 -24.10 -3.34 -20.99
N ASN A 78 -24.65 -2.13 -20.88
CA ASN A 78 -25.63 -1.56 -21.83
C ASN A 78 -25.06 -0.51 -22.81
N ASN A 79 -23.94 0.16 -22.52
CA ASN A 79 -23.27 1.14 -23.40
C ASN A 79 -22.23 0.48 -24.32
N ASN A 80 -22.38 -0.81 -24.59
CA ASN A 80 -21.70 -1.56 -25.65
C ASN A 80 -20.16 -1.60 -25.67
N ILE A 81 -19.37 -0.85 -24.87
CA ILE A 81 -17.90 -0.93 -24.96
C ILE A 81 -17.35 -2.30 -24.49
N PHE A 82 -17.92 -2.89 -23.44
CA PHE A 82 -17.57 -4.26 -23.01
C PHE A 82 -18.19 -5.32 -23.93
N PHE A 83 -19.34 -4.99 -24.51
CA PHE A 83 -20.06 -5.84 -25.47
C PHE A 83 -19.40 -5.84 -26.86
N ASP A 84 -18.73 -4.77 -27.29
CA ASP A 84 -18.11 -4.64 -28.62
C ASP A 84 -16.79 -5.42 -28.69
N ILE A 85 -16.03 -5.48 -27.58
CA ILE A 85 -14.83 -6.32 -27.47
C ILE A 85 -15.21 -7.82 -27.42
N ILE A 86 -16.36 -8.15 -26.84
CA ILE A 86 -16.84 -9.54 -26.74
C ILE A 86 -17.65 -9.97 -27.98
N GLN A 87 -18.37 -9.06 -28.63
CA GLN A 87 -19.06 -9.28 -29.91
C GLN A 87 -18.08 -9.50 -31.06
N PHE A 88 -16.89 -8.90 -31.02
CA PHE A 88 -15.81 -9.23 -31.96
C PHE A 88 -15.36 -10.70 -31.87
N PHE A 89 -15.65 -11.40 -30.76
CA PHE A 89 -15.22 -12.78 -30.53
C PHE A 89 -16.34 -13.84 -30.52
N LEU A 90 -17.63 -13.47 -30.58
CA LEU A 90 -18.74 -14.42 -30.31
C LEU A 90 -19.97 -14.28 -31.22
N TYR A 91 -19.78 -14.13 -32.53
CA TYR A 91 -20.89 -14.29 -33.49
C TYR A 91 -21.30 -15.78 -33.58
N ASP A 92 -22.44 -16.18 -32.97
CA ASP A 92 -23.67 -16.64 -33.65
C ASP A 92 -24.72 -17.38 -32.76
N PHE A 93 -26.02 -17.16 -33.06
CA PHE A 93 -27.24 -18.04 -32.90
C PHE A 93 -27.63 -18.65 -31.51
N ASP A 94 -28.71 -19.44 -31.26
CA ASP A 94 -30.18 -19.44 -31.60
C ASP A 94 -31.00 -20.20 -30.49
N ARG A 95 -32.34 -20.14 -30.51
CA ARG A 95 -33.33 -20.26 -29.42
C ARG A 95 -33.50 -21.55 -28.57
N ARG A 96 -32.73 -22.65 -28.74
CA ARG A 96 -32.60 -23.70 -27.69
C ARG A 96 -31.53 -23.36 -26.65
N ASP A 97 -30.63 -22.46 -27.02
CA ASP A 97 -29.62 -21.92 -26.14
C ASP A 97 -30.20 -21.17 -24.95
N ASN A 98 -31.43 -20.67 -25.02
CA ASN A 98 -31.97 -19.78 -23.98
C ASN A 98 -32.02 -20.42 -22.58
N PHE A 99 -32.27 -21.71 -22.45
CA PHE A 99 -32.26 -22.40 -21.15
C PHE A 99 -30.84 -22.65 -20.63
N MET A 100 -29.93 -23.10 -21.52
CA MET A 100 -28.52 -23.32 -21.19
C MET A 100 -27.77 -22.01 -20.91
N LYS A 101 -28.10 -20.94 -21.65
CA LYS A 101 -27.66 -19.56 -21.44
C LYS A 101 -28.17 -19.04 -20.09
N ARG A 102 -29.45 -19.24 -19.74
CA ARG A 102 -29.98 -18.90 -18.40
C ARG A 102 -29.24 -19.61 -17.26
N LYS A 103 -29.00 -20.92 -17.39
CA LYS A 103 -28.24 -21.69 -16.39
C LYS A 103 -26.79 -21.20 -16.27
N LYS A 104 -26.15 -20.87 -17.39
CA LYS A 104 -24.79 -20.30 -17.41
C LYS A 104 -24.75 -18.92 -16.76
N ILE A 105 -25.72 -18.05 -17.06
CA ILE A 105 -25.85 -16.73 -16.40
C ILE A 105 -25.97 -16.90 -14.88
N LEU A 106 -26.81 -17.83 -14.41
CA LEU A 106 -26.96 -18.10 -12.97
C LEU A 106 -25.66 -18.56 -12.32
N VAL A 107 -24.84 -19.37 -13.00
CA VAL A 107 -23.53 -19.80 -12.48
C VAL A 107 -22.56 -18.64 -12.35
N TYR A 108 -22.50 -17.77 -13.35
CA TYR A 108 -21.64 -16.58 -13.30
C TYR A 108 -22.12 -15.59 -12.23
N LEU A 109 -23.42 -15.32 -12.16
CA LEU A 109 -24.01 -14.48 -11.10
C LEU A 109 -23.75 -15.07 -9.71
N ALA A 110 -23.95 -16.37 -9.51
CA ALA A 110 -23.67 -17.01 -8.23
C ALA A 110 -22.17 -16.95 -7.87
N SER A 111 -21.29 -17.19 -8.84
CA SER A 111 -19.84 -17.13 -8.63
C SER A 111 -19.36 -15.72 -8.30
N ALA A 112 -20.06 -14.68 -8.75
CA ALA A 112 -19.80 -13.29 -8.37
C ALA A 112 -20.40 -12.94 -7.00
N LEU A 113 -21.68 -13.25 -6.79
CA LEU A 113 -22.45 -12.73 -5.65
C LEU A 113 -22.21 -13.51 -4.36
N VAL A 114 -22.03 -14.84 -4.41
CA VAL A 114 -21.80 -15.65 -3.20
C VAL A 114 -20.56 -15.19 -2.41
N PRO A 115 -19.36 -15.03 -3.00
CA PRO A 115 -18.20 -14.55 -2.25
C PRO A 115 -18.40 -13.11 -1.72
N VAL A 116 -19.09 -12.25 -2.48
CA VAL A 116 -19.44 -10.89 -2.05
C VAL A 116 -20.34 -10.90 -0.82
N LEU A 117 -21.38 -11.74 -0.82
CA LEU A 117 -22.32 -11.84 0.30
C LEU A 117 -21.65 -12.40 1.56
N ILE A 118 -20.78 -13.40 1.41
CA ILE A 118 -20.00 -13.94 2.53
C ILE A 118 -19.07 -12.86 3.10
N PHE A 119 -18.27 -12.20 2.24
CA PHE A 119 -17.37 -11.14 2.67
C PHE A 119 -18.13 -10.00 3.35
N LEU A 120 -19.25 -9.55 2.77
CA LEU A 120 -20.10 -8.51 3.32
C LEU A 120 -20.68 -8.89 4.69
N GLY A 121 -21.14 -10.13 4.85
CA GLY A 121 -21.59 -10.67 6.13
C GLY A 121 -20.47 -10.64 7.17
N CYS A 122 -19.27 -11.14 6.82
CA CYS A 122 -18.10 -11.11 7.70
C CYS A 122 -17.67 -9.67 8.04
N ALA A 123 -17.74 -8.75 7.09
CA ALA A 123 -17.40 -7.34 7.30
C ALA A 123 -18.40 -6.65 8.25
N THR A 124 -19.69 -6.95 8.08
CA THR A 124 -20.77 -6.47 8.95
C THR A 124 -20.58 -6.97 10.38
N LEU A 125 -20.30 -8.27 10.56
CA LEU A 125 -20.04 -8.85 11.88
C LEU A 125 -18.79 -8.26 12.56
N ASN A 126 -17.81 -7.81 11.77
CA ASN A 126 -16.62 -7.11 12.27
C ASN A 126 -16.84 -5.60 12.50
N LYS A 127 -18.05 -5.08 12.24
CA LYS A 127 -18.45 -3.66 12.37
C LYS A 127 -17.72 -2.72 11.39
N PHE A 128 -17.33 -3.21 10.21
CA PHE A 128 -16.78 -2.35 9.16
C PHE A 128 -17.86 -1.50 8.46
N LEU A 129 -17.46 -0.39 7.87
CA LEU A 129 -18.29 0.39 6.96
C LEU A 129 -18.85 -0.49 5.82
N PRO A 130 -20.11 -0.30 5.40
CA PRO A 130 -21.05 0.77 5.80
C PRO A 130 -21.84 0.51 7.10
N PHE A 131 -21.84 -0.74 7.60
CA PHE A 131 -22.77 -1.18 8.64
C PHE A 131 -22.25 -0.99 10.07
N GLY A 132 -20.98 -0.62 10.23
CA GLY A 132 -20.41 -0.20 11.51
C GLY A 132 -19.53 1.04 11.38
N ASN A 133 -18.63 1.23 12.35
CA ASN A 133 -17.80 2.42 12.47
C ASN A 133 -16.31 2.18 12.15
N GLU A 134 -15.93 0.94 11.88
CA GLU A 134 -14.54 0.56 11.62
C GLU A 134 -14.20 0.75 10.13
N LEU A 135 -12.97 1.17 9.85
CA LEU A 135 -12.46 1.33 8.49
C LEU A 135 -11.92 0.00 7.95
N LEU A 136 -12.19 -0.32 6.68
CA LEU A 136 -11.66 -1.52 6.01
C LEU A 136 -10.15 -1.43 5.73
N ASN A 137 -9.62 -0.21 5.65
CA ASN A 137 -8.20 0.02 5.37
C ASN A 137 -7.36 -0.27 6.61
N SER A 138 -6.30 -1.06 6.45
CA SER A 138 -5.28 -1.33 7.46
C SER A 138 -3.87 -1.16 6.87
N TYR A 139 -2.89 -0.86 7.72
CA TYR A 139 -1.47 -0.72 7.39
C TYR A 139 -1.26 0.28 6.23
N ASP A 140 -0.46 -0.06 5.21
CA ASP A 140 -0.24 0.76 4.01
C ASP A 140 -1.54 1.15 3.29
N SER A 141 -2.58 0.33 3.39
CA SER A 141 -3.89 0.66 2.81
C SER A 141 -4.57 1.84 3.49
N PHE A 142 -4.15 2.17 4.71
CA PHE A 142 -4.61 3.33 5.46
C PHE A 142 -3.63 4.51 5.34
N THR A 143 -2.33 4.27 5.48
CA THR A 143 -1.33 5.34 5.53
C THR A 143 -0.84 5.80 4.16
N GLN A 144 -0.91 4.95 3.14
CA GLN A 144 -0.25 5.20 1.86
C GLN A 144 -1.23 5.28 0.68
N TYR A 145 -2.00 4.21 0.47
CA TYR A 145 -2.80 4.03 -0.74
C TYR A 145 -3.93 5.05 -0.93
N PRO A 146 -4.61 5.55 0.12
CA PRO A 146 -5.71 6.50 -0.03
C PRO A 146 -5.28 7.77 -0.76
N GLY A 147 -4.16 8.35 -0.32
CA GLY A 147 -3.61 9.57 -0.93
C GLY A 147 -3.25 9.34 -2.39
N ILE A 148 -2.53 8.27 -2.71
CA ILE A 148 -2.15 7.95 -4.09
C ILE A 148 -3.39 7.80 -5.00
N LEU A 149 -4.47 7.18 -4.52
CA LEU A 149 -5.66 6.94 -5.33
C LEU A 149 -6.49 8.22 -5.57
N LEU A 150 -6.57 9.11 -4.58
CA LEU A 150 -7.24 10.41 -4.74
C LEU A 150 -6.41 11.38 -5.58
N GLU A 151 -5.09 11.37 -5.42
CA GLU A 151 -4.17 12.12 -6.30
C GLU A 151 -4.28 11.63 -7.75
N TYR A 152 -4.33 10.32 -7.97
CA TYR A 152 -4.56 9.76 -9.30
C TYR A 152 -5.84 10.29 -9.95
N ALA A 153 -6.94 10.37 -9.18
CA ALA A 153 -8.19 10.94 -9.67
C ALA A 153 -8.05 12.44 -9.99
N ARG A 154 -7.37 13.21 -9.14
CA ARG A 154 -7.15 14.66 -9.34
C ARG A 154 -6.30 14.92 -10.58
N LEU A 155 -5.16 14.25 -10.71
CA LEU A 155 -4.25 14.44 -11.83
C LEU A 155 -4.91 14.04 -13.16
N ILE A 156 -5.67 12.94 -13.21
CA ILE A 156 -6.43 12.59 -14.42
C ILE A 156 -7.47 13.65 -14.78
N ARG A 157 -8.24 14.17 -13.82
CA ARG A 157 -9.21 15.25 -14.08
C ARG A 157 -8.51 16.49 -14.63
N ASN A 158 -7.30 16.75 -14.16
CA ASN A 158 -6.50 17.88 -14.60
C ASN A 158 -5.77 17.59 -15.92
N GLY A 159 -5.71 16.36 -16.44
CA GLY A 159 -5.00 16.04 -17.68
C GLY A 159 -3.48 15.85 -17.50
N ASN A 160 -3.04 15.42 -16.31
CA ASN A 160 -1.66 15.09 -15.96
C ASN A 160 -1.63 13.67 -15.34
N ILE A 161 -0.57 12.90 -15.55
CA ILE A 161 -0.34 11.61 -14.85
C ILE A 161 1.14 11.39 -14.48
N PHE A 162 1.98 12.39 -14.69
CA PHE A 162 3.44 12.25 -14.62
C PHE A 162 4.04 12.72 -13.32
N TYR A 163 3.64 13.90 -12.87
CA TYR A 163 4.22 14.57 -11.71
C TYR A 163 3.13 15.00 -10.73
N SER A 164 3.44 14.93 -9.44
CA SER A 164 2.57 15.40 -8.35
C SER A 164 3.35 16.31 -7.43
N TRP A 165 2.74 17.42 -7.03
CA TRP A 165 3.26 18.36 -6.02
C TRP A 165 2.75 18.06 -4.60
N GLY A 166 1.80 17.13 -4.47
CA GLY A 166 1.05 16.90 -3.23
C GLY A 166 1.80 16.18 -2.11
N ALA A 167 3.08 15.84 -2.29
CA ALA A 167 3.93 15.26 -1.26
C ALA A 167 5.42 15.43 -1.60
N GLY A 168 6.28 15.26 -0.59
CA GLY A 168 7.74 15.38 -0.74
C GLY A 168 8.12 16.78 -1.21
N LEU A 169 8.98 16.88 -2.22
CA LEU A 169 9.35 18.15 -2.85
C LEU A 169 8.77 18.27 -4.26
N GLY A 170 7.64 17.58 -4.49
CA GLY A 170 7.21 17.14 -5.81
C GLY A 170 7.87 15.80 -6.16
N PHE A 171 7.19 14.92 -6.90
CA PHE A 171 7.75 13.61 -7.24
C PHE A 171 7.19 12.98 -8.52
N ASN A 172 7.95 12.01 -9.06
CA ASN A 172 7.53 11.15 -10.16
C ASN A 172 6.30 10.30 -9.79
N PHE A 173 5.12 10.85 -10.09
CA PHE A 173 3.85 10.18 -9.86
C PHE A 173 3.65 8.98 -10.79
N PHE A 174 4.09 9.06 -12.05
CA PHE A 174 3.95 7.95 -13.00
C PHE A 174 4.65 6.68 -12.50
N GLY A 175 5.90 6.83 -12.03
CA GLY A 175 6.66 5.73 -11.42
C GLY A 175 5.92 5.11 -10.23
N THR A 176 5.21 5.92 -9.47
CA THR A 176 4.38 5.47 -8.33
C THR A 176 3.16 4.68 -8.80
N ILE A 177 2.35 5.22 -9.71
CA ILE A 177 1.13 4.56 -10.17
C ILE A 177 1.41 3.28 -10.97
N THR A 178 2.58 3.12 -11.58
CA THR A 178 2.96 1.85 -12.23
C THR A 178 2.98 0.66 -11.26
N TYR A 179 3.17 0.92 -9.96
CA TYR A 179 3.08 -0.08 -8.90
C TYR A 179 1.73 -0.06 -8.16
N TYR A 180 1.13 1.12 -7.95
CA TYR A 180 -0.05 1.28 -7.09
C TYR A 180 -1.38 1.49 -7.83
N GLY A 181 -1.36 2.05 -9.04
CA GLY A 181 -2.49 2.78 -9.62
C GLY A 181 -2.98 2.32 -10.99
N MET A 182 -2.20 1.58 -11.78
CA MET A 182 -2.49 1.27 -13.19
C MET A 182 -3.71 0.36 -13.46
N SER A 183 -4.36 -0.15 -12.42
CA SER A 183 -5.59 -0.92 -12.58
C SER A 183 -6.70 -0.07 -13.20
N PRO A 184 -7.39 -0.53 -14.26
CA PRO A 184 -8.56 0.16 -14.80
C PRO A 184 -9.69 0.35 -13.79
N LEU A 185 -9.77 -0.50 -12.75
CA LEU A 185 -10.74 -0.32 -11.68
C LEU A 185 -10.49 0.96 -10.88
N ASN A 186 -9.25 1.43 -10.83
CA ASN A 186 -8.91 2.66 -10.15
C ASN A 186 -9.42 3.91 -10.90
N LEU A 187 -9.78 3.83 -12.19
CA LEU A 187 -10.45 4.94 -12.88
C LEU A 187 -11.79 5.31 -12.21
N LEU A 188 -12.43 4.36 -11.51
CA LEU A 188 -13.64 4.65 -10.74
C LEU A 188 -13.36 5.60 -9.55
N SER A 189 -12.10 5.81 -9.16
CA SER A 189 -11.75 6.83 -8.15
C SER A 189 -12.01 8.26 -8.63
N LEU A 190 -12.31 8.47 -9.92
CA LEU A 190 -12.90 9.72 -10.41
C LEU A 190 -14.27 10.03 -9.78
N LEU A 191 -14.91 9.07 -9.10
CA LEU A 191 -16.12 9.28 -8.28
C LEU A 191 -15.79 9.48 -6.79
N ALA A 192 -14.52 9.33 -6.42
CA ALA A 192 -14.04 9.45 -5.06
C ALA A 192 -13.52 10.86 -4.77
N ASN A 193 -13.71 11.27 -3.51
CA ASN A 193 -13.17 12.46 -2.90
C ASN A 193 -12.96 12.17 -1.38
N PRO A 194 -12.35 13.08 -0.61
CA PRO A 194 -12.19 12.88 0.83
C PRO A 194 -13.50 12.55 1.54
N GLU A 195 -14.62 13.20 1.20
CA GLU A 195 -15.90 12.99 1.88
C GLU A 195 -16.45 11.56 1.78
N ASN A 196 -16.25 10.90 0.63
CA ASN A 196 -16.85 9.59 0.33
C ASN A 196 -15.83 8.43 0.22
N TYR A 197 -14.53 8.70 0.34
CA TYR A 197 -13.44 7.74 0.06
C TYR A 197 -13.62 6.39 0.76
N HIS A 198 -13.91 6.37 2.07
CA HIS A 198 -14.03 5.09 2.80
C HIS A 198 -15.25 4.26 2.39
N MET A 199 -16.31 4.90 1.92
CA MET A 199 -17.45 4.19 1.34
C MET A 199 -17.10 3.64 -0.04
N PHE A 200 -16.41 4.45 -0.85
CA PHE A 200 -15.94 4.07 -2.16
C PHE A 200 -15.02 2.83 -2.09
N ILE A 201 -14.02 2.82 -1.19
CA ILE A 201 -13.09 1.70 -1.08
C ILE A 201 -13.77 0.42 -0.55
N ALA A 202 -14.78 0.55 0.30
CA ALA A 202 -15.60 -0.58 0.72
C ALA A 202 -16.31 -1.24 -0.48
N LEU A 203 -16.97 -0.43 -1.32
CA LEU A 203 -17.63 -0.89 -2.54
C LEU A 203 -16.65 -1.50 -3.54
N MET A 204 -15.49 -0.86 -3.74
CA MET A 204 -14.44 -1.38 -4.62
C MET A 204 -13.87 -2.72 -4.13
N THR A 205 -13.80 -2.92 -2.81
CA THR A 205 -13.40 -4.21 -2.23
C THR A 205 -14.43 -5.28 -2.58
N LEU A 206 -15.73 -5.02 -2.39
CA LEU A 206 -16.79 -5.94 -2.77
C LEU A 206 -16.77 -6.28 -4.27
N LEU A 207 -16.59 -5.26 -5.13
CA LEU A 207 -16.46 -5.46 -6.57
C LEU A 207 -15.32 -6.43 -6.90
N ARG A 208 -14.15 -6.26 -6.27
CA ARG A 208 -12.97 -7.12 -6.48
C ARG A 208 -13.23 -8.57 -6.07
N PHE A 209 -13.91 -8.82 -4.96
CA PHE A 209 -14.31 -10.19 -4.57
C PHE A 209 -15.26 -10.83 -5.59
N GLY A 210 -16.19 -10.05 -6.15
CA GLY A 210 -17.04 -10.51 -7.25
C GLY A 210 -16.25 -10.85 -8.51
N LEU A 211 -15.29 -10.00 -8.88
CA LEU A 211 -14.43 -10.20 -10.05
C LEU A 211 -13.47 -11.39 -9.90
N LEU A 212 -12.93 -11.64 -8.70
CA LEU A 212 -12.15 -12.84 -8.39
C LEU A 212 -12.97 -14.11 -8.64
N GLY A 213 -14.22 -14.13 -8.15
CA GLY A 213 -15.14 -15.25 -8.39
C GLY A 213 -15.49 -15.42 -9.87
N LEU A 214 -15.74 -14.32 -10.58
CA LEU A 214 -16.03 -14.35 -12.02
C LEU A 214 -14.86 -14.85 -12.86
N SER A 215 -13.63 -14.45 -12.55
CA SER A 215 -12.47 -14.87 -13.34
C SER A 215 -12.19 -16.36 -13.18
N MET A 216 -12.31 -16.90 -11.96
CA MET A 216 -12.18 -18.34 -11.74
C MET A 216 -13.34 -19.12 -12.36
N CYS A 217 -14.57 -18.59 -12.27
CA CYS A 217 -15.73 -19.16 -12.94
C CYS A 217 -15.52 -19.27 -14.44
N PHE A 218 -15.02 -18.19 -15.06
CA PHE A 218 -14.68 -18.17 -16.48
C PHE A 218 -13.67 -19.27 -16.85
N TYR A 219 -12.61 -19.45 -16.07
CA TYR A 219 -11.62 -20.50 -16.31
C TYR A 219 -12.22 -21.91 -16.17
N LEU A 220 -12.95 -22.18 -15.08
CA LEU A 220 -13.51 -23.51 -14.80
C LEU A 220 -14.65 -23.90 -15.75
N ASP A 221 -15.49 -22.95 -16.16
CA ASP A 221 -16.54 -23.19 -17.17
C ASP A 221 -15.93 -23.66 -18.50
N HIS A 222 -14.82 -23.05 -18.92
CA HIS A 222 -14.08 -23.47 -20.12
C HIS A 222 -13.38 -24.83 -19.97
N LYS A 223 -13.12 -25.27 -18.74
CA LYS A 223 -12.70 -26.64 -18.43
C LYS A 223 -13.86 -27.63 -18.40
N LYS A 224 -15.08 -27.19 -18.73
CA LYS A 224 -16.31 -28.01 -18.76
C LYS A 224 -16.62 -28.66 -17.40
N ILE A 225 -16.25 -27.99 -16.32
CA ILE A 225 -16.53 -28.42 -14.96
C ILE A 225 -18.04 -28.28 -14.68
N LYS A 226 -18.60 -29.16 -13.85
CA LYS A 226 -20.04 -29.13 -13.52
C LYS A 226 -20.41 -27.79 -12.85
N PRO A 227 -21.55 -27.16 -13.19
CA PRO A 227 -21.99 -25.85 -12.68
C PRO A 227 -21.85 -25.65 -11.17
N LEU A 228 -22.25 -26.62 -10.36
CA LEU A 228 -22.17 -26.52 -8.90
C LEU A 228 -20.72 -26.44 -8.41
N TYR A 229 -19.82 -27.21 -9.03
CA TYR A 229 -18.39 -27.21 -8.69
C TYR A 229 -17.71 -25.91 -9.15
N VAL A 230 -18.18 -25.33 -10.27
CA VAL A 230 -17.71 -24.01 -10.73
C VAL A 230 -17.98 -22.97 -9.66
N VAL A 231 -19.21 -22.87 -9.14
CA VAL A 231 -19.55 -21.91 -8.07
C VAL A 231 -18.72 -22.18 -6.82
N LEU A 232 -18.62 -23.44 -6.39
CA LEU A 232 -17.84 -23.85 -5.22
C LEU A 232 -16.38 -23.36 -5.30
N PHE A 233 -15.64 -23.78 -6.32
CA PHE A 233 -14.22 -23.44 -6.44
C PHE A 233 -13.97 -21.98 -6.81
N SER A 234 -14.95 -21.30 -7.44
CA SER A 234 -14.87 -19.85 -7.67
C SER A 234 -14.99 -19.07 -6.36
N THR A 235 -15.92 -19.46 -5.48
CA THR A 235 -16.04 -18.90 -4.14
C THR A 235 -14.77 -19.18 -3.32
N THR A 236 -14.24 -20.41 -3.38
CA THR A 236 -12.99 -20.77 -2.71
C THR A 236 -11.80 -19.95 -3.20
N TYR A 237 -11.69 -19.67 -4.50
CA TYR A 237 -10.63 -18.83 -5.04
C TYR A 237 -10.79 -17.37 -4.60
N ALA A 238 -12.01 -16.83 -4.62
CA ALA A 238 -12.28 -15.46 -4.20
C ALA A 238 -12.01 -15.25 -2.70
N LEU A 239 -12.34 -16.24 -1.86
CA LEU A 239 -12.20 -16.19 -0.40
C LEU A 239 -11.01 -17.02 0.14
N MET A 240 -10.00 -17.30 -0.70
CA MET A 240 -8.80 -17.97 -0.23
C MET A 240 -8.12 -17.16 0.89
N GLY A 241 -7.34 -17.83 1.74
CA GLY A 241 -6.69 -17.18 2.88
C GLY A 241 -5.90 -15.93 2.47
N TYR A 242 -5.22 -15.99 1.33
CA TYR A 242 -4.46 -14.85 0.80
C TYR A 242 -5.35 -13.62 0.57
N THR A 243 -6.46 -13.74 -0.18
CA THR A 243 -7.34 -12.60 -0.49
C THR A 243 -8.14 -12.16 0.73
N ALA A 244 -8.58 -13.10 1.58
CA ALA A 244 -9.30 -12.78 2.82
C ALA A 244 -8.41 -12.04 3.84
N THR A 245 -7.12 -12.35 3.88
CA THR A 245 -6.16 -11.73 4.79
C THR A 245 -5.62 -10.40 4.24
N TYR A 246 -5.21 -10.38 2.96
CA TYR A 246 -4.61 -9.21 2.32
C TYR A 246 -5.59 -8.39 1.49
N TYR A 247 -6.89 -8.45 1.79
CA TYR A 247 -7.93 -7.73 1.02
C TYR A 247 -7.67 -6.22 0.93
N TYR A 248 -7.07 -5.64 1.97
CA TYR A 248 -6.73 -4.22 2.04
C TYR A 248 -5.58 -3.85 1.08
N ASN A 249 -4.75 -4.82 0.67
CA ASN A 249 -3.76 -4.66 -0.40
C ASN A 249 -4.41 -4.82 -1.78
N TYR A 250 -5.42 -3.99 -2.05
CA TYR A 250 -6.22 -4.06 -3.27
C TYR A 250 -5.38 -3.92 -4.56
N ILE A 251 -4.22 -3.27 -4.48
CA ILE A 251 -3.26 -3.13 -5.58
C ILE A 251 -2.76 -4.47 -6.13
N TRP A 252 -2.78 -5.55 -5.34
CA TRP A 252 -2.39 -6.89 -5.78
C TRP A 252 -3.57 -7.69 -6.32
N ILE A 253 -4.76 -7.45 -5.79
CA ILE A 253 -5.97 -8.22 -6.09
C ILE A 253 -6.33 -8.12 -7.58
N ASP A 254 -6.09 -6.96 -8.21
CA ASP A 254 -6.46 -6.73 -9.61
C ASP A 254 -5.65 -7.62 -10.58
N SER A 255 -4.37 -7.87 -10.29
CA SER A 255 -3.57 -8.86 -11.04
C SER A 255 -3.96 -10.30 -10.70
N ILE A 256 -4.42 -10.58 -9.48
CA ILE A 256 -4.92 -11.91 -9.10
C ILE A 256 -6.21 -12.24 -9.86
N ILE A 257 -7.11 -11.27 -10.05
CA ILE A 257 -8.30 -11.41 -10.91
C ILE A 257 -7.90 -11.88 -12.32
N MET A 258 -6.77 -11.40 -12.85
CA MET A 258 -6.29 -11.77 -14.19
C MET A 258 -5.68 -13.18 -14.28
N LEU A 259 -5.22 -13.77 -13.17
CA LEU A 259 -4.50 -15.05 -13.21
C LEU A 259 -5.30 -16.18 -13.91
N PRO A 260 -6.59 -16.45 -13.59
CA PRO A 260 -7.35 -17.49 -14.30
C PRO A 260 -7.48 -17.23 -15.82
N ILE A 261 -7.52 -15.96 -16.23
CA ILE A 261 -7.61 -15.55 -17.64
C ILE A 261 -6.27 -15.78 -18.36
N VAL A 262 -5.15 -15.47 -17.71
CA VAL A 262 -3.80 -15.76 -18.22
C VAL A 262 -3.61 -17.26 -18.43
N ILE A 263 -3.99 -18.07 -17.44
CA ILE A 263 -3.87 -19.54 -17.53
C ILE A 263 -4.81 -20.13 -18.58
N TYR A 264 -6.03 -19.60 -18.72
CA TYR A 264 -6.90 -19.95 -19.84
C TYR A 264 -6.25 -19.68 -21.21
N GLY A 265 -5.66 -18.50 -21.38
CA GLY A 265 -4.95 -18.15 -22.61
C GLY A 265 -3.75 -19.07 -22.87
N LEU A 266 -3.00 -19.38 -21.82
CA LEU A 266 -1.85 -20.27 -21.88
C LEU A 266 -2.25 -21.70 -22.24
N ASP A 267 -3.34 -22.21 -21.67
CA ASP A 267 -3.88 -23.52 -22.02
C ASP A 267 -4.32 -23.60 -23.49
N LYS A 268 -4.98 -22.56 -24.01
CA LYS A 268 -5.29 -22.46 -25.45
C LYS A 268 -4.04 -22.52 -26.30
N LEU A 269 -2.99 -21.79 -25.91
CA LEU A 269 -1.71 -21.78 -26.61
C LEU A 269 -1.09 -23.20 -26.64
N ILE A 270 -1.07 -23.88 -25.50
CA ILE A 270 -0.53 -25.24 -25.33
C ILE A 270 -1.34 -26.26 -26.15
N GLU A 271 -2.66 -26.11 -26.22
CA GLU A 271 -3.56 -26.90 -27.06
C GLU A 271 -3.40 -26.62 -28.57
N GLY A 272 -2.46 -25.74 -28.96
CA GLY A 272 -2.21 -25.38 -30.34
C GLY A 272 -3.20 -24.38 -30.92
N LYS A 273 -4.11 -23.80 -30.11
CA LYS A 273 -5.06 -22.76 -30.53
C LYS A 273 -4.38 -21.38 -30.55
N SER A 274 -5.15 -20.33 -30.86
CA SER A 274 -4.64 -18.95 -30.93
C SER A 274 -4.00 -18.50 -29.60
N PRO A 275 -2.80 -17.88 -29.63
CA PRO A 275 -2.13 -17.37 -28.43
C PRO A 275 -2.63 -15.97 -28.02
N CYS A 276 -3.58 -15.39 -28.76
CA CYS A 276 -4.09 -14.03 -28.54
C CYS A 276 -4.49 -13.77 -27.09
N ALA A 277 -5.29 -14.68 -26.50
CA ALA A 277 -5.74 -14.55 -25.13
C ALA A 277 -4.55 -14.51 -24.15
N TYR A 278 -3.52 -15.34 -24.35
CA TYR A 278 -2.32 -15.33 -23.51
C TYR A 278 -1.52 -14.03 -23.64
N ILE A 279 -1.27 -13.56 -24.87
CA ILE A 279 -0.48 -12.34 -25.13
C ILE A 279 -1.08 -11.13 -24.41
N PHE A 280 -2.37 -10.87 -24.66
CA PHE A 280 -3.01 -9.67 -24.12
C PHE A 280 -3.33 -9.77 -22.64
N SER A 281 -3.77 -10.94 -22.14
CA SER A 281 -4.01 -11.11 -20.70
C SER A 281 -2.73 -10.97 -19.90
N LEU A 282 -1.60 -11.52 -20.35
CA LEU A 282 -0.31 -11.39 -19.69
C LEU A 282 0.20 -9.95 -19.73
N ALA A 283 0.15 -9.29 -20.90
CA ALA A 283 0.56 -7.89 -21.03
C ALA A 283 -0.27 -6.98 -20.10
N PHE A 284 -1.59 -7.17 -20.08
CA PHE A 284 -2.48 -6.41 -19.23
C PHE A 284 -2.22 -6.65 -17.75
N THR A 285 -1.91 -7.90 -17.35
CA THR A 285 -1.54 -8.23 -15.97
C THR A 285 -0.27 -7.49 -15.53
N ILE A 286 0.73 -7.39 -16.41
CA ILE A 286 1.99 -6.66 -16.14
C ILE A 286 1.72 -5.15 -16.05
N ILE A 287 0.87 -4.61 -16.92
CA ILE A 287 0.50 -3.19 -16.90
C ILE A 287 -0.24 -2.82 -15.61
N ILE A 288 -1.19 -3.64 -15.16
CA ILE A 288 -1.95 -3.42 -13.91
C ILE A 288 -1.01 -3.28 -12.71
N ASN A 289 -0.05 -4.20 -12.61
CA ASN A 289 0.95 -4.21 -11.54
C ASN A 289 2.15 -5.04 -11.99
N TYR A 290 3.29 -4.40 -12.28
CA TYR A 290 4.46 -5.13 -12.79
C TYR A 290 5.03 -6.13 -11.77
N TYR A 291 4.81 -5.92 -10.47
CA TYR A 291 5.37 -6.73 -9.40
C TYR A 291 4.60 -8.06 -9.22
N ILE A 292 3.27 -8.01 -9.13
CA ILE A 292 2.45 -9.24 -9.16
C ILE A 292 2.45 -9.86 -10.57
N GLY A 293 2.51 -9.03 -11.61
CA GLY A 293 2.68 -9.48 -13.00
C GLY A 293 3.94 -10.32 -13.22
N TYR A 294 5.06 -9.95 -12.59
CA TYR A 294 6.28 -10.76 -12.59
C TYR A 294 6.08 -12.13 -11.94
N MET A 295 5.38 -12.21 -10.81
CA MET A 295 5.05 -13.50 -10.17
C MET A 295 4.15 -14.36 -11.07
N ILE A 296 3.20 -13.74 -11.78
CA ILE A 296 2.34 -14.44 -12.75
C ILE A 296 3.15 -14.88 -13.98
N CYS A 297 4.20 -14.16 -14.39
CA CYS A 297 5.12 -14.61 -15.43
C CYS A 297 5.86 -15.88 -15.01
N ILE A 298 6.42 -15.92 -13.79
CA ILE A 298 7.08 -17.12 -13.25
C ILE A 298 6.07 -18.27 -13.18
N PHE A 299 4.87 -18.02 -12.66
CA PHE A 299 3.83 -19.04 -12.58
C PHE A 299 3.40 -19.55 -13.95
N SER A 300 3.30 -18.66 -14.95
CA SER A 300 3.01 -19.04 -16.34
C SER A 300 4.10 -19.96 -16.90
N LEU A 301 5.37 -19.72 -16.60
CA LEU A 301 6.47 -20.62 -16.97
C LEU A 301 6.33 -21.99 -16.29
N ILE A 302 6.06 -22.03 -14.99
CA ILE A 302 5.86 -23.28 -14.23
C ILE A 302 4.67 -24.06 -14.79
N TRP A 303 3.54 -23.39 -15.04
CA TRP A 303 2.35 -23.99 -15.64
C TRP A 303 2.62 -24.51 -17.06
N PHE A 304 3.37 -23.76 -17.86
CA PHE A 304 3.79 -24.20 -19.18
C PHE A 304 4.66 -25.46 -19.11
N ILE A 305 5.67 -25.48 -18.23
CA ILE A 305 6.54 -26.64 -18.01
C ILE A 305 5.70 -27.85 -17.57
N TYR A 306 4.78 -27.67 -16.62
CA TYR A 306 3.86 -28.71 -16.17
C TYR A 306 3.13 -29.37 -17.34
N LYS A 307 2.48 -28.58 -18.18
CA LYS A 307 1.64 -29.10 -19.27
C LYS A 307 2.45 -29.61 -20.47
N VAL A 308 3.54 -28.93 -20.86
CA VAL A 308 4.32 -29.26 -22.06
C VAL A 308 5.00 -30.63 -21.94
N ILE A 309 5.30 -31.10 -20.73
CA ILE A 309 5.89 -32.42 -20.47
C ILE A 309 5.00 -33.57 -20.99
N PHE A 310 3.68 -33.35 -21.05
CA PHE A 310 2.68 -34.31 -21.50
C PHE A 310 2.32 -34.19 -22.98
N LEU A 311 2.73 -33.11 -23.67
CA LEU A 311 2.51 -32.97 -25.10
C LEU A 311 3.40 -33.93 -25.90
N LYS A 312 2.85 -34.48 -26.99
CA LYS A 312 3.64 -35.21 -28.00
C LYS A 312 4.56 -34.25 -28.75
N GLU A 313 3.99 -33.17 -29.30
CA GLU A 313 4.72 -32.16 -30.08
C GLU A 313 5.05 -30.92 -29.24
N LYS A 314 6.26 -30.88 -28.67
CA LYS A 314 6.68 -29.84 -27.73
C LYS A 314 7.30 -28.61 -28.39
N LYS A 315 8.05 -28.80 -29.48
CA LYS A 315 8.84 -27.72 -30.12
C LYS A 315 7.99 -26.54 -30.54
N LYS A 316 6.84 -26.81 -31.18
CA LYS A 316 5.89 -25.76 -31.61
C LYS A 316 5.31 -25.00 -30.42
N ALA A 317 4.92 -25.70 -29.37
CA ALA A 317 4.39 -25.08 -28.14
C ALA A 317 5.45 -24.20 -27.47
N ILE A 318 6.70 -24.67 -27.33
CA ILE A 318 7.82 -23.91 -26.74
C ILE A 318 8.09 -22.63 -27.53
N LYS A 319 8.23 -22.74 -28.86
CA LYS A 319 8.44 -21.57 -29.72
C LYS A 319 7.29 -20.56 -29.61
N THR A 320 6.05 -21.05 -29.62
CA THR A 320 4.85 -20.20 -29.53
C THR A 320 4.80 -19.50 -28.17
N PHE A 321 5.12 -20.19 -27.08
CA PHE A 321 5.18 -19.63 -25.74
C PHE A 321 6.21 -18.51 -25.66
N ILE A 322 7.47 -18.77 -26.06
CA ILE A 322 8.56 -17.77 -26.02
C ILE A 322 8.19 -16.52 -26.81
N ILE A 323 7.75 -16.66 -28.07
CA ILE A 323 7.39 -15.52 -28.91
C ILE A 323 6.22 -14.73 -28.29
N SER A 324 5.20 -15.44 -27.79
CA SER A 324 4.01 -14.79 -27.22
C SER A 324 4.34 -14.05 -25.92
N SER A 325 5.19 -14.61 -25.06
CA SER A 325 5.65 -13.96 -23.82
C SER A 325 6.52 -12.72 -24.12
N LEU A 326 7.39 -12.79 -25.14
CA LEU A 326 8.19 -11.63 -25.56
C LEU A 326 7.30 -10.50 -26.10
N ILE A 327 6.31 -10.82 -26.95
CA ILE A 327 5.34 -9.84 -27.44
C ILE A 327 4.56 -9.20 -26.28
N ALA A 328 4.11 -10.00 -25.31
CA ALA A 328 3.42 -9.49 -24.12
C ALA A 328 4.31 -8.53 -23.30
N GLY A 329 5.59 -8.89 -23.13
CA GLY A 329 6.59 -8.03 -22.49
C GLY A 329 6.80 -6.71 -23.25
N SER A 330 6.92 -6.76 -24.58
CA SER A 330 7.04 -5.57 -25.43
C SER A 330 5.83 -4.66 -25.35
N ILE A 331 4.60 -5.21 -25.36
CA ILE A 331 3.37 -4.41 -25.16
C ILE A 331 3.39 -3.70 -23.81
N SER A 332 3.98 -4.31 -22.78
CA SER A 332 4.05 -3.77 -21.42
C SER A 332 5.17 -2.73 -21.21
N ALA A 333 5.97 -2.43 -22.24
CA ALA A 333 7.17 -1.57 -22.12
C ALA A 333 6.86 -0.13 -21.67
N ILE A 334 5.68 0.40 -22.00
CA ILE A 334 5.18 1.71 -21.53
C ILE A 334 5.14 1.82 -20.00
N VAL A 335 4.96 0.71 -19.30
CA VAL A 335 5.03 0.63 -17.83
C VAL A 335 6.42 0.19 -17.39
N LEU A 336 6.93 -0.92 -17.95
CA LEU A 336 8.16 -1.56 -17.48
C LEU A 336 9.39 -0.64 -17.54
N LEU A 337 9.56 0.15 -18.60
CA LEU A 337 10.73 1.01 -18.74
C LEU A 337 10.74 2.18 -17.74
N PRO A 338 9.67 2.99 -17.62
CA PRO A 338 9.58 3.99 -16.57
C PRO A 338 9.75 3.43 -15.16
N SER A 339 9.10 2.30 -14.84
CA SER A 339 9.24 1.65 -13.53
C SER A 339 10.68 1.23 -13.25
N MET A 340 11.38 0.67 -14.25
CA MET A 340 12.78 0.29 -14.12
C MET A 340 13.66 1.49 -13.76
N PHE A 341 13.51 2.62 -14.45
CA PHE A 341 14.28 3.83 -14.15
C PHE A 341 13.94 4.42 -12.77
N ALA A 342 12.65 4.43 -12.39
CA ALA A 342 12.23 4.87 -11.06
C ALA A 342 12.83 3.99 -9.95
N LEU A 343 12.80 2.67 -10.11
CA LEU A 343 13.35 1.72 -9.13
C LEU A 343 14.88 1.81 -9.02
N LEU A 344 15.58 2.01 -10.14
CA LEU A 344 17.03 2.19 -10.14
C LEU A 344 17.46 3.46 -9.40
N ALA A 345 16.61 4.49 -9.37
CA ALA A 345 16.86 5.72 -8.62
C ALA A 345 16.70 5.55 -7.09
N GLY A 346 16.02 4.51 -6.61
CA GLY A 346 15.73 4.29 -5.19
C GLY A 346 16.35 3.02 -4.58
N LYS A 347 16.07 1.84 -5.15
CA LYS A 347 16.33 0.53 -4.50
C LYS A 347 17.66 -0.15 -4.89
N ALA A 348 18.40 0.39 -5.84
CA ALA A 348 19.64 -0.23 -6.33
C ALA A 348 20.77 -0.25 -5.28
N GLU A 349 20.74 0.62 -4.27
CA GLU A 349 21.77 0.67 -3.21
C GLU A 349 21.60 -0.37 -2.09
N LEU A 350 20.47 -1.10 -2.05
CA LEU A 350 20.12 -2.04 -0.96
C LEU A 350 20.57 -3.50 -1.21
N TYR A 351 21.32 -3.79 -2.29
CA TYR A 351 21.69 -5.16 -2.67
C TYR A 351 22.76 -5.82 -1.76
N ASN A 352 23.44 -5.06 -0.90
CA ASN A 352 24.69 -5.48 -0.28
C ASN A 352 24.61 -6.33 1.00
N SER A 353 23.45 -6.85 1.42
CA SER A 353 23.33 -7.57 2.71
C SER A 353 22.34 -8.75 2.75
N VAL A 354 22.26 -9.55 1.68
CA VAL A 354 21.28 -10.65 1.58
C VAL A 354 21.93 -12.04 1.58
N ASN A 355 21.54 -12.90 2.54
CA ASN A 355 21.91 -14.32 2.53
C ASN A 355 20.98 -15.13 1.62
N TYR A 356 21.43 -15.42 0.40
CA TYR A 356 20.66 -16.17 -0.60
C TYR A 356 20.59 -17.69 -0.35
N LEU A 357 21.58 -18.28 0.31
CA LEU A 357 21.66 -19.75 0.49
C LEU A 357 21.03 -20.23 1.81
N GLY A 358 20.47 -19.31 2.61
CA GLY A 358 19.82 -19.63 3.88
C GLY A 358 18.39 -20.15 3.77
N ILE A 359 17.85 -20.54 4.93
CA ILE A 359 16.43 -20.83 5.16
C ILE A 359 15.95 -19.83 6.20
N ASN A 360 15.20 -18.81 5.78
CA ASN A 360 14.74 -17.76 6.71
C ASN A 360 13.46 -18.14 7.47
N ARG A 361 12.82 -19.27 7.13
CA ARG A 361 11.47 -19.60 7.62
C ARG A 361 11.33 -21.07 7.93
N ASN A 362 10.69 -21.38 9.06
CA ASN A 362 10.37 -22.74 9.42
C ASN A 362 9.42 -23.33 8.38
N ILE A 363 9.90 -24.31 7.62
CA ILE A 363 9.14 -24.92 6.53
C ILE A 363 7.94 -25.71 7.06
N LEU A 364 8.02 -26.24 8.29
CA LEU A 364 6.95 -27.04 8.89
C LEU A 364 5.74 -26.19 9.28
N SER A 365 5.94 -24.91 9.64
CA SER A 365 4.82 -24.04 10.07
C SER A 365 3.83 -23.72 8.94
N ILE A 366 4.19 -23.96 7.68
CA ILE A 366 3.28 -23.84 6.53
C ILE A 366 2.16 -24.89 6.60
N LEU A 367 2.40 -26.07 7.19
CA LEU A 367 1.37 -27.11 7.30
C LEU A 367 0.17 -26.64 8.13
N TYR A 368 0.39 -25.72 9.07
CA TYR A 368 -0.67 -25.12 9.87
C TYR A 368 -1.49 -24.09 9.09
N THR A 369 -0.93 -23.45 8.06
CA THR A 369 -1.66 -22.43 7.29
C THR A 369 -2.68 -22.99 6.31
N PHE A 370 -2.83 -24.32 6.26
CA PHE A 370 -3.99 -24.96 5.64
C PHE A 370 -5.21 -25.05 6.56
N SER A 371 -5.06 -24.74 7.85
CA SER A 371 -6.16 -24.74 8.82
C SER A 371 -6.93 -23.43 8.80
N ILE A 372 -8.20 -23.48 9.23
CA ILE A 372 -9.06 -22.30 9.40
C ILE A 372 -8.45 -21.38 10.46
N GLY A 373 -8.48 -20.07 10.23
CA GLY A 373 -8.06 -19.09 11.24
C GLY A 373 -6.57 -19.14 11.57
N SER A 374 -5.74 -19.65 10.66
CA SER A 374 -4.30 -19.80 10.88
C SER A 374 -3.53 -18.48 10.90
N TYR A 375 -4.11 -17.44 10.29
CA TYR A 375 -3.51 -16.10 10.24
C TYR A 375 -3.80 -15.30 11.50
N GLN A 376 -2.78 -14.61 12.00
CA GLN A 376 -2.85 -13.76 13.18
C GLN A 376 -2.15 -12.42 12.95
N MET A 377 -2.49 -11.44 13.79
CA MET A 377 -1.76 -10.17 13.81
C MET A 377 -0.28 -10.42 14.09
N GLY A 378 0.60 -9.89 13.23
CA GLY A 378 2.05 -10.09 13.28
C GLY A 378 2.56 -11.08 12.23
N ASP A 379 1.70 -11.99 11.73
CA ASP A 379 2.10 -12.95 10.68
C ASP A 379 2.49 -12.25 9.37
N GLN A 380 1.99 -11.04 9.10
CA GLN A 380 2.45 -10.24 7.97
C GLN A 380 3.94 -9.92 8.02
N MET A 381 4.55 -9.85 9.21
CA MET A 381 6.00 -9.58 9.34
C MET A 381 6.81 -10.88 9.31
N TYR A 382 6.46 -11.83 10.18
CA TYR A 382 7.30 -13.00 10.49
C TYR A 382 6.59 -14.35 10.28
N GLY A 383 5.30 -14.33 9.94
CA GLY A 383 4.50 -15.53 9.81
C GLY A 383 4.80 -16.37 8.57
N PRO A 384 4.32 -17.63 8.55
CA PRO A 384 4.38 -18.51 7.38
C PRO A 384 3.57 -17.99 6.19
N ALA A 385 3.74 -18.62 5.02
CA ALA A 385 2.97 -18.29 3.83
C ALA A 385 1.48 -18.57 4.02
N VAL A 386 0.63 -17.65 3.58
CA VAL A 386 -0.84 -17.78 3.66
C VAL A 386 -1.34 -18.64 2.51
N VAL A 387 -1.52 -19.94 2.75
CA VAL A 387 -1.93 -20.93 1.72
C VAL A 387 -3.30 -21.58 1.95
N TYR A 388 -4.07 -21.11 2.94
CA TYR A 388 -5.41 -21.61 3.19
C TYR A 388 -6.28 -21.47 1.93
N SER A 389 -6.92 -22.58 1.53
CA SER A 389 -7.75 -22.64 0.33
C SER A 389 -8.99 -23.51 0.54
N SER A 390 -9.47 -23.63 1.79
CA SER A 390 -10.46 -24.62 2.24
C SER A 390 -9.90 -26.04 2.48
N ILE A 391 -10.43 -26.73 3.50
CA ILE A 391 -10.03 -28.10 3.89
C ILE A 391 -10.40 -29.09 2.78
N LEU A 392 -11.56 -28.89 2.14
CA LEU A 392 -11.98 -29.67 0.98
C LEU A 392 -10.94 -29.65 -0.15
N VAL A 393 -10.35 -28.50 -0.46
CA VAL A 393 -9.31 -28.40 -1.51
C VAL A 393 -8.07 -29.19 -1.11
N LEU A 394 -7.65 -29.13 0.15
CA LEU A 394 -6.53 -29.92 0.66
C LEU A 394 -6.80 -31.41 0.53
N VAL A 395 -7.98 -31.86 0.98
CA VAL A 395 -8.43 -33.26 0.90
C VAL A 395 -8.42 -33.75 -0.55
N LEU A 396 -9.08 -33.03 -1.45
CA LEU A 396 -9.19 -33.41 -2.86
C LEU A 396 -7.84 -33.36 -3.60
N THR A 397 -6.92 -32.49 -3.16
CA THR A 397 -5.55 -32.46 -3.67
C THR A 397 -4.79 -33.72 -3.27
N VAL A 398 -4.92 -34.20 -2.03
CA VAL A 398 -4.27 -35.46 -1.63
C VAL A 398 -4.91 -36.64 -2.38
N PHE A 399 -6.24 -36.64 -2.52
CA PHE A 399 -6.95 -37.68 -3.26
C PHE A 399 -6.71 -37.68 -4.78
N TYR A 400 -6.18 -36.59 -5.34
CA TYR A 400 -5.68 -36.55 -6.72
C TYR A 400 -4.67 -37.69 -6.99
N PHE A 401 -3.81 -38.00 -6.02
CA PHE A 401 -2.81 -39.07 -6.15
C PHE A 401 -3.42 -40.48 -6.11
N PHE A 402 -4.64 -40.63 -5.61
CA PHE A 402 -5.39 -41.87 -5.56
C PHE A 402 -6.36 -42.04 -6.74
N ASN A 403 -6.44 -41.05 -7.63
CA ASN A 403 -7.28 -41.12 -8.83
C ASN A 403 -6.64 -42.03 -9.90
N LYS A 404 -7.37 -43.06 -10.34
CA LYS A 404 -6.90 -44.05 -11.31
C LYS A 404 -6.88 -43.55 -12.75
N ASN A 405 -7.65 -42.51 -13.07
CA ASN A 405 -7.65 -41.87 -14.39
C ASN A 405 -6.36 -41.08 -14.65
N ILE A 406 -5.61 -40.75 -13.59
CA ILE A 406 -4.40 -39.93 -13.67
C ILE A 406 -3.17 -40.82 -13.76
N SER A 407 -2.36 -40.60 -14.80
CA SER A 407 -1.15 -41.39 -15.04
C SER A 407 -0.11 -41.23 -13.93
N LYS A 408 0.70 -42.27 -13.69
CA LYS A 408 1.81 -42.21 -12.70
C LYS A 408 2.79 -41.07 -13.01
N LYS A 409 3.09 -40.85 -14.30
CA LYS A 409 3.94 -39.74 -14.75
C LYS A 409 3.36 -38.39 -14.34
N GLU A 410 2.06 -38.18 -14.55
CA GLU A 410 1.39 -36.93 -14.17
C GLU A 410 1.44 -36.70 -12.66
N LYS A 411 1.18 -37.75 -11.87
CA LYS A 411 1.30 -37.70 -10.40
C LYS A 411 2.71 -37.28 -9.95
N ILE A 412 3.76 -37.89 -10.51
CA ILE A 412 5.15 -37.56 -10.13
C ILE A 412 5.48 -36.10 -10.46
N VAL A 413 5.10 -35.62 -11.64
CA VAL A 413 5.33 -34.22 -12.03
C VAL A 413 4.53 -33.25 -11.15
N THR A 414 3.25 -33.57 -10.87
CA THR A 414 2.42 -32.77 -9.95
C THR A 414 3.05 -32.70 -8.56
N LEU A 415 3.56 -33.81 -8.03
CA LEU A 415 4.25 -33.83 -6.73
C LEU A 415 5.52 -32.98 -6.75
N ALA A 416 6.32 -33.06 -7.81
CA ALA A 416 7.54 -32.26 -7.95
C ALA A 416 7.23 -30.75 -7.95
N ILE A 417 6.13 -30.33 -8.59
CA ILE A 417 5.69 -28.93 -8.60
C ILE A 417 5.21 -28.50 -7.20
N ILE A 418 4.44 -29.33 -6.50
CA ILE A 418 4.01 -29.04 -5.13
C ILE A 418 5.22 -28.86 -4.21
N ILE A 419 6.22 -29.74 -4.32
CA ILE A 419 7.49 -29.64 -3.56
C ILE A 419 8.22 -28.34 -3.92
N PHE A 420 8.29 -27.98 -5.20
CA PHE A 420 8.93 -26.73 -5.63
C PHE A 420 8.27 -25.49 -5.02
N PHE A 421 6.92 -25.42 -5.00
CA PHE A 421 6.21 -24.33 -4.32
C PHE A 421 6.49 -24.32 -2.82
N TYR A 422 6.45 -25.50 -2.20
CA TYR A 422 6.68 -25.64 -0.77
C TYR A 422 8.07 -25.15 -0.35
N LEU A 423 9.10 -25.53 -1.12
CA LEU A 423 10.47 -25.03 -0.94
C LEU A 423 10.58 -23.52 -1.21
N SER A 424 9.83 -22.99 -2.17
CA SER A 424 9.83 -21.56 -2.50
C SER A 424 9.37 -20.66 -1.35
N PHE A 425 8.59 -21.18 -0.40
CA PHE A 425 8.16 -20.41 0.77
C PHE A 425 9.23 -20.23 1.85
N SER A 426 10.26 -21.07 1.88
CA SER A 426 11.25 -21.09 2.96
C SER A 426 12.71 -20.96 2.51
N VAL A 427 13.07 -21.49 1.34
CA VAL A 427 14.43 -21.40 0.79
C VAL A 427 14.66 -20.01 0.22
N ASN A 428 15.65 -19.29 0.73
CA ASN A 428 15.85 -17.87 0.44
C ASN A 428 15.99 -17.57 -1.05
N ILE A 429 16.87 -18.28 -1.77
CA ILE A 429 17.08 -18.06 -3.21
C ILE A 429 15.79 -18.25 -4.01
N LEU A 430 14.99 -19.27 -3.69
CA LEU A 430 13.72 -19.51 -4.35
C LEU A 430 12.71 -18.42 -3.99
N ASN A 431 12.57 -18.10 -2.71
CA ASN A 431 11.65 -17.08 -2.23
C ASN A 431 11.94 -15.68 -2.81
N PHE A 432 13.22 -15.32 -2.89
CA PHE A 432 13.65 -14.03 -3.42
C PHE A 432 13.56 -14.01 -4.94
N ALA A 433 13.74 -15.14 -5.64
CA ALA A 433 13.55 -15.21 -7.09
C ALA A 433 12.12 -14.80 -7.50
N TRP A 434 11.10 -15.13 -6.70
CA TRP A 434 9.72 -14.67 -6.89
C TRP A 434 9.53 -13.14 -6.69
N GLN A 435 10.54 -12.45 -6.16
CA GLN A 435 10.48 -11.06 -5.71
C GLN A 435 11.65 -10.23 -6.24
N PHE A 436 12.05 -10.46 -7.50
CA PHE A 436 13.20 -9.78 -8.15
C PHE A 436 14.51 -9.90 -7.39
N PHE A 437 14.73 -11.05 -6.74
CA PHE A 437 15.90 -11.34 -5.90
C PHE A 437 16.05 -10.40 -4.70
N GLN A 438 14.98 -9.72 -4.29
CA GLN A 438 14.95 -8.90 -3.08
C GLN A 438 14.32 -9.66 -1.92
N ARG A 439 14.83 -9.40 -0.71
CA ARG A 439 14.22 -9.91 0.52
C ARG A 439 12.88 -9.20 0.76
N PRO A 440 11.75 -9.91 0.91
CA PRO A 440 10.49 -9.30 1.32
C PRO A 440 10.62 -8.60 2.68
N ILE A 441 10.23 -7.34 2.71
CA ILE A 441 9.87 -6.62 3.94
C ILE A 441 8.35 -6.69 4.04
N TRP A 442 7.85 -7.32 5.10
CA TRP A 442 6.41 -7.53 5.38
C TRP A 442 5.67 -8.27 4.25
N TRP A 443 4.40 -8.62 4.49
CA TRP A 443 3.49 -9.43 3.66
C TRP A 443 4.19 -10.57 2.93
N GLN A 444 4.39 -11.65 3.66
CA GLN A 444 5.35 -12.66 3.26
C GLN A 444 4.79 -13.58 2.19
N SER A 445 5.68 -14.08 1.33
CA SER A 445 5.32 -15.02 0.25
C SER A 445 4.17 -14.51 -0.62
N ARG A 446 4.29 -13.27 -1.13
CA ARG A 446 3.26 -12.59 -1.92
C ARG A 446 2.77 -13.37 -3.16
N PHE A 447 3.50 -14.38 -3.60
CA PHE A 447 3.13 -15.29 -4.69
C PHE A 447 2.25 -16.48 -4.27
N ALA A 448 1.90 -16.64 -2.98
CA ALA A 448 1.19 -17.81 -2.46
C ALA A 448 -0.16 -18.08 -3.15
N PHE A 449 -0.84 -17.06 -3.67
CA PHE A 449 -2.06 -17.20 -4.46
C PHE A 449 -1.88 -18.09 -5.71
N THR A 450 -0.67 -18.16 -6.28
CA THR A 450 -0.37 -19.00 -7.45
C THR A 450 -0.35 -20.49 -7.08
N PHE A 451 0.19 -20.80 -5.90
CA PHE A 451 0.15 -22.15 -5.34
C PHE A 451 -1.29 -22.55 -5.01
N VAL A 452 -2.05 -21.68 -4.35
CA VAL A 452 -3.48 -21.92 -4.05
C VAL A 452 -4.28 -22.14 -5.33
N PHE A 453 -4.09 -21.32 -6.36
CA PHE A 453 -4.72 -21.53 -7.66
C PHE A 453 -4.40 -22.94 -8.22
N PHE A 454 -3.14 -23.34 -8.19
CA PHE A 454 -2.72 -24.68 -8.64
C PHE A 454 -3.46 -25.79 -7.86
N LEU A 455 -3.52 -25.70 -6.53
CA LEU A 455 -4.25 -26.67 -5.69
C LEU A 455 -5.75 -26.74 -6.03
N ILE A 456 -6.39 -25.59 -6.22
CA ILE A 456 -7.81 -25.54 -6.61
C ILE A 456 -8.02 -26.24 -7.96
N THR A 457 -7.11 -26.08 -8.93
CA THR A 457 -7.23 -26.79 -10.21
C THR A 457 -7.10 -28.31 -10.08
N LEU A 458 -6.23 -28.79 -9.18
CA LEU A 458 -6.10 -30.22 -8.89
C LEU A 458 -7.35 -30.76 -8.21
N ALA A 459 -7.86 -30.05 -7.19
CA ALA A 459 -9.08 -30.39 -6.47
C ALA A 459 -10.30 -30.44 -7.42
N ALA A 460 -10.44 -29.47 -8.31
CA ALA A 460 -11.50 -29.44 -9.32
C ALA A 460 -11.42 -30.63 -10.27
N ASN A 461 -10.21 -31.05 -10.67
CA ASN A 461 -10.00 -32.23 -11.49
C ASN A 461 -10.38 -33.52 -10.74
N THR A 462 -9.97 -33.66 -9.47
CA THR A 462 -10.31 -34.82 -8.63
C THR A 462 -11.82 -34.93 -8.43
N LEU A 463 -12.50 -33.82 -8.12
CA LEU A 463 -13.95 -33.81 -7.87
C LEU A 463 -14.76 -34.08 -9.15
N THR A 464 -14.25 -33.64 -10.30
CA THR A 464 -14.89 -33.92 -11.61
C THR A 464 -14.77 -35.40 -11.97
N ASN A 465 -13.63 -36.02 -11.67
CA ASN A 465 -13.33 -37.42 -11.94
C ASN A 465 -13.47 -38.30 -10.68
N ILE A 466 -14.40 -37.96 -9.80
CA ILE A 466 -14.51 -38.56 -8.46
C ILE A 466 -14.76 -40.07 -8.49
N GLU A 467 -15.45 -40.57 -9.52
CA GLU A 467 -15.75 -41.99 -9.73
C GLU A 467 -14.50 -42.86 -9.94
N TYR A 468 -13.38 -42.26 -10.36
CA TYR A 468 -12.10 -42.92 -10.54
C TYR A 468 -11.18 -42.83 -9.32
N THR A 469 -11.61 -42.17 -8.25
CA THR A 469 -10.82 -41.91 -7.04
C THR A 469 -11.06 -43.00 -6.00
N ASP A 470 -9.98 -43.59 -5.47
CA ASP A 470 -10.07 -44.64 -4.44
C ASP A 470 -10.28 -44.04 -3.03
N PHE A 471 -11.54 -44.04 -2.58
CA PHE A 471 -11.94 -43.61 -1.22
C PHE A 471 -12.14 -44.78 -0.23
N LYS A 472 -11.45 -45.92 -0.42
CA LYS A 472 -11.51 -47.02 0.57
C LYS A 472 -11.17 -46.49 1.96
N VAL A 473 -11.83 -47.05 2.98
CA VAL A 473 -11.67 -46.66 4.40
C VAL A 473 -10.19 -46.60 4.79
N LYS A 474 -9.37 -47.58 4.39
CA LYS A 474 -7.93 -47.57 4.66
C LYS A 474 -7.20 -46.33 4.12
N HIS A 475 -7.52 -45.89 2.90
CA HIS A 475 -6.88 -44.72 2.30
C HIS A 475 -7.36 -43.44 2.98
N ARG A 476 -8.66 -43.35 3.30
CA ARG A 476 -9.22 -42.25 4.10
C ARG A 476 -8.53 -42.11 5.45
N MET A 477 -8.34 -43.19 6.20
CA MET A 477 -7.67 -43.16 7.50
C MET A 477 -6.19 -42.77 7.39
N ILE A 478 -5.49 -43.21 6.34
CA ILE A 478 -4.09 -42.82 6.09
C ILE A 478 -4.02 -41.32 5.79
N VAL A 479 -4.85 -40.81 4.88
CA VAL A 479 -4.89 -39.39 4.52
C VAL A 479 -5.25 -38.54 5.74
N LEU A 480 -6.26 -38.94 6.50
CA LEU A 480 -6.68 -38.27 7.72
C LEU A 480 -5.54 -38.19 8.74
N GLY A 481 -4.86 -39.30 9.01
CA GLY A 481 -3.73 -39.34 9.93
C GLY A 481 -2.58 -38.42 9.50
N ILE A 482 -2.20 -38.46 8.22
CA ILE A 482 -1.14 -37.60 7.67
C ILE A 482 -1.49 -36.11 7.81
N LEU A 483 -2.72 -35.74 7.47
CA LEU A 483 -3.16 -34.34 7.51
C LEU A 483 -3.27 -33.81 8.95
N ILE A 484 -3.82 -34.60 9.88
CA ILE A 484 -3.88 -34.22 11.31
C ILE A 484 -2.46 -34.06 11.88
N VAL A 485 -1.59 -35.06 11.68
CA VAL A 485 -0.21 -35.00 12.17
C VAL A 485 0.53 -33.80 11.56
N GLY A 486 0.35 -33.56 10.25
CA GLY A 486 0.93 -32.40 9.58
C GLY A 486 0.46 -31.07 10.18
N MET A 487 -0.85 -30.90 10.40
CA MET A 487 -1.41 -29.69 11.02
C MET A 487 -0.90 -29.48 12.45
N LEU A 488 -0.80 -30.55 13.26
CA LEU A 488 -0.27 -30.48 14.62
C LEU A 488 1.22 -30.14 14.66
N ILE A 489 2.03 -30.75 13.79
CA ILE A 489 3.46 -30.43 13.64
C ILE A 489 3.63 -28.98 13.19
N GLY A 490 2.81 -28.52 12.24
CA GLY A 490 2.85 -27.13 11.78
C GLY A 490 2.47 -26.13 12.87
N ALA A 491 1.46 -26.45 13.68
CA ALA A 491 1.04 -25.60 14.79
C ALA A 491 2.15 -25.51 15.85
N TYR A 492 2.77 -26.66 16.17
CA TYR A 492 3.93 -26.71 17.06
C TYR A 492 5.11 -25.92 16.50
N ALA A 493 5.41 -26.06 15.21
CA ALA A 493 6.48 -25.31 14.55
C ALA A 493 6.22 -23.79 14.55
N LYS A 494 4.94 -23.36 14.43
CA LYS A 494 4.55 -21.95 14.53
C LYS A 494 4.81 -21.39 15.93
N LEU A 495 4.57 -22.16 17.00
CA LEU A 495 4.87 -21.77 18.38
C LEU A 495 6.35 -21.46 18.61
N GLN A 496 7.24 -22.11 17.87
CA GLN A 496 8.69 -21.91 17.99
C GLN A 496 9.19 -20.65 17.25
N VAL A 497 8.33 -19.97 16.49
CA VAL A 497 8.69 -18.72 15.83
C VAL A 497 8.62 -17.59 16.86
N ALA A 498 9.79 -17.10 17.29
CA ALA A 498 9.93 -16.02 18.25
C ALA A 498 9.02 -14.83 17.88
N ASN A 499 8.35 -14.24 18.88
CA ASN A 499 7.43 -13.10 18.78
C ASN A 499 6.01 -13.38 18.25
N VAL A 500 5.60 -14.65 18.05
CA VAL A 500 4.19 -14.97 17.73
C VAL A 500 3.51 -15.61 18.94
N THR A 501 2.80 -14.79 19.72
CA THR A 501 1.97 -15.30 20.83
C THR A 501 0.71 -15.94 20.28
N ILE A 502 0.64 -17.28 20.31
CA ILE A 502 -0.57 -18.00 19.90
C ILE A 502 -1.68 -17.76 20.93
N GLN A 503 -2.74 -17.07 20.50
CA GLN A 503 -3.90 -16.77 21.34
C GLN A 503 -4.78 -18.02 21.52
N GLY A 504 -5.51 -18.15 22.63
CA GLY A 504 -6.27 -19.37 22.99
C GLY A 504 -7.28 -19.85 21.93
N TYR A 505 -7.89 -18.93 21.16
CA TYR A 505 -8.81 -19.29 20.07
C TYR A 505 -8.13 -20.00 18.88
N THR A 506 -6.81 -19.97 18.81
CA THR A 506 -6.04 -20.64 17.75
C THR A 506 -6.15 -22.16 17.85
N TYR A 507 -6.07 -22.68 19.07
CA TYR A 507 -6.29 -24.11 19.35
C TYR A 507 -7.73 -24.51 19.05
N PHE A 508 -8.70 -23.62 19.31
CA PHE A 508 -10.09 -23.82 18.93
C PHE A 508 -10.24 -23.96 17.41
N PHE A 509 -9.67 -23.05 16.60
CA PHE A 509 -9.77 -23.16 15.14
C PHE A 509 -9.01 -24.34 14.56
N LEU A 510 -7.89 -24.74 15.16
CA LEU A 510 -7.19 -25.96 14.80
C LEU A 510 -8.05 -27.20 15.09
N GLY A 511 -8.64 -27.29 16.29
CA GLY A 511 -9.57 -28.37 16.64
C GLY A 511 -10.80 -28.42 15.73
N PHE A 512 -11.37 -27.25 15.41
CA PHE A 512 -12.48 -27.12 14.47
C PHE A 512 -12.09 -27.55 13.05
N SER A 513 -10.87 -27.23 12.60
CA SER A 513 -10.35 -27.69 11.30
C SER A 513 -10.20 -29.21 11.28
N ILE A 514 -9.68 -29.81 12.35
CA ILE A 514 -9.57 -31.27 12.48
C ILE A 514 -10.96 -31.92 12.48
N MET A 515 -11.94 -31.32 13.17
CA MET A 515 -13.32 -31.80 13.18
C MET A 515 -13.94 -31.80 11.77
N ILE A 516 -13.84 -30.69 11.02
CA ILE A 516 -14.32 -30.61 9.63
C ILE A 516 -13.62 -31.64 8.75
N LEU A 517 -12.29 -31.78 8.88
CA LEU A 517 -11.52 -32.76 8.14
C LEU A 517 -12.02 -34.19 8.39
N ILE A 518 -12.32 -34.54 9.65
CA ILE A 518 -12.90 -35.83 10.03
C ILE A 518 -14.27 -36.01 9.38
N GLU A 519 -15.16 -35.02 9.49
CA GLU A 519 -16.51 -35.05 8.90
C GLU A 519 -16.46 -35.24 7.38
N GLU A 520 -15.60 -34.50 6.68
CA GLU A 520 -15.40 -34.65 5.24
C GLU A 520 -15.02 -36.09 4.87
N MET A 521 -14.10 -36.73 5.61
CA MET A 521 -13.72 -38.13 5.34
C MET A 521 -14.90 -39.11 5.42
N PHE A 522 -15.85 -38.88 6.34
CA PHE A 522 -17.03 -39.74 6.52
C PHE A 522 -18.15 -39.48 5.51
N VAL A 523 -18.20 -38.27 4.98
CA VAL A 523 -19.27 -37.83 4.07
C VAL A 523 -18.99 -38.22 2.61
N LEU A 524 -17.73 -38.40 2.20
CA LEU A 524 -17.31 -38.64 0.80
C LEU A 524 -18.06 -39.75 0.02
N ASP A 525 -18.64 -40.74 0.69
CA ASP A 525 -19.35 -41.88 0.07
C ASP A 525 -20.88 -41.84 0.24
N LYS A 526 -21.45 -40.79 0.86
CA LYS A 526 -22.88 -40.69 1.18
C LYS A 526 -23.71 -40.13 0.04
N LYS A 527 -24.98 -40.55 -0.09
CA LYS A 527 -25.93 -39.89 -1.01
C LYS A 527 -26.12 -38.43 -0.58
N GLY A 528 -25.96 -37.50 -1.52
CA GLY A 528 -26.06 -36.05 -1.24
C GLY A 528 -24.79 -35.41 -0.66
N PHE A 529 -23.67 -36.14 -0.60
CA PHE A 529 -22.41 -35.63 -0.03
C PHE A 529 -21.94 -34.31 -0.62
N ILE A 530 -22.10 -34.11 -1.94
CA ILE A 530 -21.70 -32.89 -2.63
C ILE A 530 -22.37 -31.66 -2.01
N THR A 531 -23.66 -31.75 -1.67
CA THR A 531 -24.40 -30.65 -1.05
C THR A 531 -23.84 -30.34 0.34
N MET A 532 -23.53 -31.39 1.13
CA MET A 532 -22.92 -31.22 2.45
C MET A 532 -21.51 -30.62 2.37
N LEU A 533 -20.69 -31.06 1.41
CA LEU A 533 -19.36 -30.49 1.16
C LEU A 533 -19.44 -29.01 0.79
N VAL A 534 -20.37 -28.62 -0.10
CA VAL A 534 -20.56 -27.20 -0.45
C VAL A 534 -20.94 -26.37 0.78
N ILE A 535 -21.85 -26.87 1.63
CA ILE A 535 -22.25 -26.18 2.86
C ILE A 535 -21.07 -26.03 3.81
N PHE A 536 -20.34 -27.12 4.10
CA PHE A 536 -19.17 -27.08 4.97
C PHE A 536 -18.10 -26.15 4.43
N THR A 537 -17.84 -26.18 3.12
CA THR A 537 -16.88 -25.28 2.47
C THR A 537 -17.30 -23.81 2.61
N PHE A 538 -18.58 -23.48 2.46
CA PHE A 538 -19.01 -22.08 2.63
C PHE A 538 -18.96 -21.63 4.10
N VAL A 539 -19.26 -22.52 5.04
CA VAL A 539 -19.12 -22.25 6.47
C VAL A 539 -17.65 -22.03 6.86
N GLU A 540 -16.73 -22.89 6.42
CA GLU A 540 -15.29 -22.73 6.72
C GLU A 540 -14.73 -21.44 6.11
N LEU A 541 -15.10 -21.11 4.86
CA LEU A 541 -14.66 -19.89 4.19
C LEU A 541 -15.19 -18.65 4.92
N SER A 542 -16.43 -18.70 5.40
CA SER A 542 -17.03 -17.61 6.19
C SER A 542 -16.30 -17.41 7.52
N ILE A 543 -16.01 -18.50 8.25
CA ILE A 543 -15.27 -18.43 9.52
C ILE A 543 -13.85 -17.93 9.29
N ASN A 544 -13.15 -18.47 8.27
CA ASN A 544 -11.80 -18.03 7.96
C ASN A 544 -11.74 -16.55 7.54
N THR A 545 -12.70 -16.11 6.72
CA THR A 545 -12.81 -14.70 6.30
C THR A 545 -13.10 -13.80 7.49
N PHE A 546 -14.07 -14.16 8.34
CA PHE A 546 -14.37 -13.42 9.57
C PHE A 546 -13.14 -13.26 10.47
N ASN A 547 -12.38 -14.34 10.68
CA ASN A 547 -11.16 -14.31 11.49
C ASN A 547 -10.07 -13.45 10.83
N SER A 548 -9.84 -13.61 9.53
CA SER A 548 -8.84 -12.82 8.79
C SER A 548 -9.10 -11.32 8.92
N LEU A 549 -10.38 -10.93 8.81
CA LEU A 549 -10.82 -9.56 8.99
C LEU A 549 -10.63 -9.06 10.43
N LYS A 550 -10.94 -9.90 11.41
CA LYS A 550 -10.79 -9.59 12.85
C LYS A 550 -9.34 -9.43 13.28
N SER A 551 -8.43 -10.21 12.70
CA SER A 551 -7.00 -10.24 13.05
C SER A 551 -6.20 -9.06 12.49
N ASN A 552 -6.79 -8.21 11.65
CA ASN A 552 -6.12 -7.03 11.13
C ASN A 552 -6.13 -5.88 12.14
N TYR A 553 -5.04 -5.11 12.15
CA TYR A 553 -4.91 -3.93 13.00
C TYR A 553 -5.89 -2.82 12.60
N ARG A 554 -6.46 -2.16 13.61
CA ARG A 554 -7.45 -1.07 13.46
C ARG A 554 -6.78 0.24 13.89
N TYR A 555 -6.57 1.14 12.93
CA TYR A 555 -5.91 2.44 13.17
C TYR A 555 -6.86 3.42 13.84
N MET A 556 -7.95 3.77 13.16
CA MET A 556 -8.93 4.76 13.59
C MET A 556 -10.34 4.36 13.14
N SER A 557 -11.34 4.96 13.78
CA SER A 557 -12.73 4.80 13.41
C SER A 557 -13.18 5.85 12.41
N TYR A 558 -14.29 5.60 11.72
CA TYR A 558 -14.90 6.57 10.81
C TYR A 558 -15.46 7.81 11.53
N THR A 559 -15.65 7.76 12.85
CA THR A 559 -16.05 8.95 13.64
C THR A 559 -14.91 9.95 13.73
N ASP A 560 -13.69 9.46 13.94
CA ASP A 560 -12.48 10.29 14.09
C ASP A 560 -12.18 11.08 12.81
N TYR A 561 -12.61 10.55 11.65
CA TYR A 561 -12.44 11.16 10.34
C TYR A 561 -13.53 12.19 9.95
N GLN A 562 -14.69 12.23 10.64
CA GLN A 562 -15.85 13.00 10.15
C GLN A 562 -15.59 14.49 9.93
N TYR A 563 -14.80 15.10 10.81
CA TYR A 563 -14.54 16.54 10.75
C TYR A 563 -13.51 16.87 9.66
N LEU A 564 -12.44 16.06 9.56
CA LEU A 564 -11.34 16.24 8.62
C LEU A 564 -11.80 16.21 7.16
N LYS A 565 -12.75 15.33 6.83
CA LYS A 565 -13.17 15.10 5.44
C LYS A 565 -13.83 16.32 4.77
N THR A 566 -14.29 17.29 5.56
CA THR A 566 -14.91 18.54 5.07
C THR A 566 -14.11 19.78 5.44
N GLU A 567 -13.48 19.80 6.62
CA GLU A 567 -12.75 20.98 7.10
C GLU A 567 -11.50 21.23 6.25
N ILE A 568 -10.68 20.20 6.04
CA ILE A 568 -9.41 20.34 5.32
C ILE A 568 -9.64 20.70 3.85
N PRO A 569 -10.50 20.01 3.07
CA PRO A 569 -10.70 20.38 1.66
C PRO A 569 -11.23 21.82 1.48
N ARG A 570 -12.12 22.29 2.37
CA ARG A 570 -12.61 23.68 2.34
C ARG A 570 -11.51 24.69 2.65
N LEU A 571 -10.64 24.36 3.60
CA LEU A 571 -9.49 25.18 3.93
C LEU A 571 -8.53 25.26 2.74
N VAL A 572 -8.24 24.14 2.08
CA VAL A 572 -7.37 24.10 0.89
C VAL A 572 -7.96 24.96 -0.23
N GLU A 573 -9.24 24.79 -0.57
CA GLU A 573 -9.90 25.60 -1.62
C GLU A 573 -9.83 27.10 -1.32
N LYS A 574 -10.01 27.48 -0.05
CA LYS A 574 -9.88 28.87 0.38
C LYS A 574 -8.45 29.38 0.24
N LEU A 575 -7.46 28.64 0.76
CA LEU A 575 -6.06 29.05 0.69
C LEU A 575 -5.60 29.13 -0.78
N ASP A 576 -6.02 28.20 -1.64
CA ASP A 576 -5.74 28.26 -3.08
C ASP A 576 -6.28 29.53 -3.73
N SER A 577 -7.47 30.00 -3.33
CA SER A 577 -8.06 31.24 -3.85
C SER A 577 -7.36 32.52 -3.37
N GLU A 578 -6.64 32.46 -2.23
CA GLU A 578 -5.95 33.60 -1.62
C GLU A 578 -4.49 33.73 -2.04
N ASN A 579 -3.90 32.70 -2.66
CA ASN A 579 -2.48 32.69 -3.04
C ASN A 579 -2.34 32.68 -4.56
N GLU A 580 -1.68 33.71 -5.10
CA GLU A 580 -1.36 33.81 -6.53
C GLU A 580 -0.23 32.85 -6.95
N TYR A 581 0.74 32.63 -6.07
CA TYR A 581 1.93 31.83 -6.32
C TYR A 581 1.91 30.51 -5.55
N PHE A 582 2.73 29.56 -6.00
CA PHE A 582 2.90 28.26 -5.39
C PHE A 582 3.24 28.38 -3.89
N TYR A 583 2.53 27.63 -3.07
CA TYR A 583 2.76 27.54 -1.63
C TYR A 583 2.66 26.08 -1.18
N ARG A 584 3.30 25.76 -0.05
CA ARG A 584 3.08 24.48 0.65
C ARG A 584 2.34 24.68 1.96
N MET A 585 1.67 23.63 2.37
CA MET A 585 0.94 23.53 3.61
C MET A 585 1.25 22.19 4.28
N GLU A 586 1.23 22.15 5.61
CA GLU A 586 1.25 20.89 6.35
C GLU A 586 0.21 20.79 7.46
N LEU A 587 -0.15 19.54 7.78
CA LEU A 587 -0.94 19.20 8.95
C LEU A 587 0.00 18.77 10.08
N ASP A 588 -0.15 19.39 11.24
CA ASP A 588 0.58 19.04 12.47
C ASP A 588 0.19 17.64 12.99
N ASP A 589 -1.08 17.25 12.81
CA ASP A 589 -1.59 15.90 13.10
C ASP A 589 -1.99 15.19 11.80
N GLU A 590 -1.15 14.26 11.37
CA GLU A 590 -1.32 13.53 10.13
C GLU A 590 -2.42 12.44 10.25
N TYR A 591 -3.54 12.63 9.54
CA TYR A 591 -4.53 11.56 9.36
C TYR A 591 -3.97 10.34 8.60
N SER A 592 -3.09 10.62 7.63
CA SER A 592 -2.47 9.65 6.73
C SER A 592 -1.09 10.17 6.37
N SER A 593 -0.10 9.28 6.21
CA SER A 593 1.28 9.63 5.85
C SER A 593 1.45 10.32 4.50
N ASN A 594 0.36 10.40 3.73
CA ASN A 594 0.26 11.09 2.44
C ASN A 594 -0.88 12.11 2.49
N GLY A 595 -0.94 12.93 3.55
CA GLY A 595 -2.01 13.90 3.79
C GLY A 595 -2.28 14.84 2.62
N GLY A 596 -1.23 15.40 2.00
CA GLY A 596 -1.37 16.30 0.84
C GLY A 596 -1.99 15.61 -0.38
N LEU A 597 -1.56 14.38 -0.68
CA LEU A 597 -2.15 13.52 -1.73
C LEU A 597 -3.59 13.13 -1.42
N PHE A 598 -3.96 13.03 -0.15
CA PHE A 598 -5.31 12.67 0.24
C PHE A 598 -6.27 13.86 0.19
N PHE A 599 -5.89 15.00 0.75
CA PHE A 599 -6.82 16.12 0.96
C PHE A 599 -6.83 17.17 -0.14
N GLY A 600 -5.75 17.38 -0.89
CA GLY A 600 -5.75 18.45 -1.89
C GLY A 600 -4.48 19.26 -2.00
N TYR A 601 -3.67 19.34 -0.95
CA TYR A 601 -2.65 20.37 -0.80
C TYR A 601 -1.24 19.91 -1.17
N ASN A 602 -0.37 20.87 -1.45
CA ASN A 602 1.05 20.66 -1.68
C ASN A 602 1.79 20.52 -0.35
N GLY A 603 2.11 19.28 0.05
CA GLY A 603 2.80 18.96 1.31
C GLY A 603 4.22 18.40 1.10
N LEU A 604 4.94 18.27 2.21
CA LEU A 604 6.22 17.58 2.38
C LEU A 604 6.06 16.11 2.83
N ASN A 605 5.08 15.83 3.69
CA ASN A 605 4.80 14.52 4.25
C ASN A 605 4.58 13.50 3.14
N TYR A 606 5.33 12.39 3.18
CA TYR A 606 5.46 11.50 2.05
C TYR A 606 5.84 10.09 2.45
N PHE A 607 4.98 9.12 2.16
CA PHE A 607 5.29 7.70 2.23
C PHE A 607 5.17 7.03 0.86
N ASN A 608 6.31 6.64 0.28
CA ASN A 608 6.38 5.95 -1.01
C ASN A 608 7.44 4.84 -1.08
N SER A 609 7.08 3.65 -1.57
CA SER A 609 8.07 2.57 -1.77
C SER A 609 8.94 2.75 -3.02
N ALA A 610 8.47 3.52 -4.01
CA ALA A 610 9.16 3.80 -5.27
C ALA A 610 9.99 5.11 -5.26
N ARG A 611 10.06 5.77 -4.10
CA ARG A 611 10.73 7.05 -3.80
C ARG A 611 12.11 7.27 -4.45
N ASN A 612 12.48 8.54 -4.54
CA ASN A 612 13.84 9.00 -4.81
C ASN A 612 14.65 9.06 -3.51
N ILE A 613 15.74 8.30 -3.42
CA ILE A 613 16.57 8.24 -2.21
C ILE A 613 17.34 9.54 -1.95
N ARG A 614 17.56 10.37 -2.98
CA ARG A 614 18.32 11.62 -2.85
C ARG A 614 17.56 12.65 -2.02
N VAL A 615 16.24 12.77 -2.21
CA VAL A 615 15.38 13.63 -1.37
C VAL A 615 15.31 13.10 0.05
N ILE A 616 15.15 11.79 0.22
CA ILE A 616 15.17 11.18 1.55
C ILE A 616 16.46 11.53 2.29
N ASN A 617 17.62 11.39 1.65
CA ASN A 617 18.92 11.72 2.25
C ASN A 617 19.06 13.22 2.52
N PHE A 618 18.51 14.09 1.67
CA PHE A 618 18.52 15.54 1.91
C PHE A 618 17.70 15.91 3.15
N ILE A 619 16.48 15.39 3.26
CA ILE A 619 15.59 15.62 4.41
C ILE A 619 16.21 15.08 5.70
N ASP A 620 16.82 13.90 5.66
CA ASP A 620 17.57 13.31 6.78
C ASP A 620 18.73 14.22 7.21
N LYS A 621 19.49 14.78 6.24
CA LYS A 621 20.57 15.74 6.51
C LYS A 621 20.09 17.12 7.00
N LEU A 622 18.82 17.47 6.82
CA LEU A 622 18.22 18.62 7.51
C LEU A 622 17.87 18.32 8.98
N GLY A 623 18.04 17.07 9.43
CA GLY A 623 17.66 16.62 10.76
C GLY A 623 16.17 16.36 10.93
N LEU A 624 15.43 16.21 9.83
CA LEU A 624 14.01 15.86 9.88
C LEU A 624 13.84 14.33 9.94
N LYS A 625 12.77 13.87 10.58
CA LYS A 625 12.54 12.45 10.78
C LYS A 625 12.24 11.72 9.47
N VAL A 626 13.07 10.72 9.18
CA VAL A 626 12.90 9.79 8.06
C VAL A 626 12.79 8.36 8.58
N ALA A 627 11.63 7.72 8.42
CA ALA A 627 11.43 6.32 8.80
C ALA A 627 11.66 5.37 7.62
N ASP A 628 12.37 4.26 7.86
CA ASP A 628 12.67 3.17 6.90
C ASP A 628 13.25 3.64 5.54
N LYS A 629 13.85 4.83 5.56
CA LYS A 629 14.26 5.59 4.37
C LYS A 629 13.13 5.82 3.36
N CYS A 630 11.85 5.65 3.69
CA CYS A 630 10.72 5.71 2.75
C CYS A 630 9.57 6.61 3.17
N HIS A 631 9.64 7.13 4.38
CA HIS A 631 8.60 7.95 4.99
C HIS A 631 9.24 9.24 5.52
N ILE A 632 8.90 10.36 4.90
CA ILE A 632 9.22 11.71 5.35
C ILE A 632 8.04 12.19 6.21
N SER A 633 8.33 12.67 7.40
CA SER A 633 7.36 13.37 8.24
C SER A 633 7.97 14.65 8.78
N LEU A 634 7.24 15.76 8.69
CA LEU A 634 7.60 17.04 9.28
C LEU A 634 7.44 16.94 10.80
N SER A 635 8.46 16.40 11.46
CA SER A 635 8.45 16.16 12.91
C SER A 635 8.74 17.40 13.76
N GLU A 636 9.20 18.48 13.13
CA GLU A 636 9.64 19.70 13.79
C GLU A 636 9.28 20.92 12.93
N LEU A 637 8.68 21.93 13.57
CA LEU A 637 8.35 23.21 12.95
C LEU A 637 9.51 24.19 13.19
N ASP A 638 10.65 23.95 12.53
CA ASP A 638 11.81 24.86 12.55
C ASP A 638 11.59 26.02 11.55
N PRO A 639 11.74 27.30 11.95
CA PRO A 639 11.49 28.46 11.09
C PRO A 639 12.25 28.45 9.77
N LEU A 640 13.53 28.05 9.78
CA LEU A 640 14.33 27.98 8.57
C LEU A 640 13.81 26.91 7.63
N VAL A 641 13.53 25.71 8.16
CA VAL A 641 12.98 24.60 7.37
C VAL A 641 11.67 25.00 6.70
N LEU A 642 10.75 25.61 7.46
CA LEU A 642 9.47 26.07 6.90
C LEU A 642 9.69 27.09 5.76
N SER A 643 10.63 28.02 5.93
CA SER A 643 10.89 29.09 4.97
C SER A 643 11.59 28.62 3.69
N ILE A 644 12.65 27.81 3.79
CA ILE A 644 13.40 27.33 2.62
C ILE A 644 12.63 26.30 1.79
N LEU A 645 11.71 25.56 2.42
CA LEU A 645 10.86 24.57 1.75
C LEU A 645 9.50 25.15 1.32
N ASN A 646 9.31 26.46 1.50
CA ASN A 646 8.08 27.17 1.14
C ASN A 646 6.81 26.66 1.83
N ILE A 647 6.94 26.19 3.08
CA ILE A 647 5.80 25.81 3.92
C ILE A 647 5.23 27.10 4.51
N LYS A 648 4.16 27.58 3.88
CA LYS A 648 3.50 28.85 4.22
C LYS A 648 2.45 28.67 5.31
N TYR A 649 1.72 27.56 5.31
CA TYR A 649 0.63 27.33 6.26
C TYR A 649 0.81 26.03 7.04
N ILE A 650 0.53 26.09 8.34
CA ILE A 650 0.43 24.92 9.21
C ILE A 650 -0.99 24.86 9.77
N TYR A 651 -1.65 23.72 9.61
CA TYR A 651 -2.91 23.43 10.27
C TYR A 651 -2.67 22.53 11.47
N GLY A 652 -2.99 22.98 12.68
CA GLY A 652 -2.54 22.28 13.88
C GLY A 652 -2.85 22.93 15.22
N GLU A 653 -2.05 22.57 16.22
CA GLU A 653 -2.01 23.27 17.49
C GLU A 653 -1.30 24.62 17.35
N GLU A 654 -1.42 25.47 18.38
CA GLU A 654 -0.83 26.80 18.37
C GLU A 654 0.68 26.77 18.47
N VAL A 655 1.33 27.50 17.56
CA VAL A 655 2.78 27.64 17.47
C VAL A 655 3.11 29.12 17.65
N GLU A 656 3.80 29.47 18.74
CA GLU A 656 3.92 30.86 19.22
C GLU A 656 4.52 31.85 18.21
N TYR A 657 5.47 31.40 17.40
CA TYR A 657 6.21 32.26 16.47
C TYR A 657 5.53 32.43 15.10
N LEU A 658 4.54 31.57 14.79
CA LEU A 658 3.76 31.64 13.56
C LEU A 658 2.56 32.59 13.77
N ASP A 659 2.19 33.33 12.73
CA ASP A 659 1.06 34.25 12.83
C ASP A 659 -0.25 33.47 12.73
N LYS A 660 -1.10 33.62 13.75
CA LYS A 660 -2.42 33.01 13.73
C LYS A 660 -3.29 33.69 12.67
N LYS A 661 -3.57 32.96 11.59
CA LYS A 661 -4.45 33.43 10.51
C LYS A 661 -5.90 33.17 10.88
N GLU A 662 -6.23 31.93 11.27
CA GLU A 662 -7.58 31.50 11.64
C GLU A 662 -7.58 30.47 12.76
N SER A 663 -8.75 29.92 13.09
CA SER A 663 -8.86 28.77 13.99
C SER A 663 -8.03 27.61 13.45
N ARG A 664 -6.98 27.22 14.20
CA ARG A 664 -6.04 26.14 13.88
C ARG A 664 -5.21 26.34 12.61
N VAL A 665 -5.19 27.53 12.01
CA VAL A 665 -4.36 27.84 10.83
C VAL A 665 -3.35 28.91 11.19
N TYR A 666 -2.08 28.58 11.00
CA TYR A 666 -0.94 29.43 11.30
C TYR A 666 -0.13 29.68 10.04
N GLU A 667 0.31 30.92 9.85
CA GLU A 667 1.06 31.39 8.70
C GLU A 667 2.52 31.63 9.06
N ASN A 668 3.41 31.10 8.25
CA ASN A 668 4.84 31.44 8.30
C ASN A 668 5.02 32.88 7.79
N LYS A 669 5.76 33.68 8.56
CA LYS A 669 6.05 35.10 8.24
C LYS A 669 6.93 35.27 7.01
N TYR A 670 7.82 34.31 6.74
CA TYR A 670 8.85 34.45 5.71
C TYR A 670 8.97 33.25 4.77
N PRO A 671 7.89 32.80 4.09
CA PRO A 671 8.00 31.78 3.06
C PRO A 671 8.82 32.34 1.89
N LEU A 672 9.94 31.70 1.53
CA LEU A 672 10.85 32.21 0.48
C LEU A 672 10.40 31.83 -0.94
N GLY A 673 9.16 31.37 -1.11
CA GLY A 673 8.69 30.82 -2.39
C GLY A 673 9.37 29.48 -2.72
N ILE A 674 8.93 28.84 -3.81
CA ILE A 674 9.51 27.56 -4.26
C ILE A 674 10.93 27.73 -4.82
N GLY A 675 11.39 28.97 -5.00
CA GLY A 675 12.79 29.32 -5.24
C GLY A 675 13.07 30.79 -4.94
N PHE A 676 14.35 31.13 -4.76
CA PHE A 676 14.81 32.48 -4.43
C PHE A 676 16.31 32.66 -4.73
N MET A 677 16.73 33.90 -4.95
CA MET A 677 18.12 34.23 -5.27
C MET A 677 19.02 34.19 -4.03
N VAL A 678 20.17 33.53 -4.17
CA VAL A 678 21.16 33.29 -3.11
C VAL A 678 22.58 33.46 -3.63
N ASN A 679 23.56 33.41 -2.72
CA ASN A 679 24.97 33.36 -3.09
C ASN A 679 25.31 32.01 -3.79
N SER A 680 26.06 32.09 -4.89
CA SER A 680 26.44 30.92 -5.71
C SER A 680 27.24 29.84 -4.96
N ASN A 681 27.86 30.17 -3.83
CA ASN A 681 28.60 29.20 -3.00
C ASN A 681 27.72 28.04 -2.52
N VAL A 682 26.39 28.22 -2.45
CA VAL A 682 25.46 27.16 -2.06
C VAL A 682 25.52 25.95 -2.99
N ALA A 683 25.85 26.15 -4.28
CA ALA A 683 25.94 25.08 -5.27
C ALA A 683 26.97 24.02 -4.89
N ASN A 684 28.01 24.42 -4.15
CA ASN A 684 29.11 23.55 -3.71
C ASN A 684 29.03 23.16 -2.23
N LEU A 685 27.99 23.60 -1.50
CA LEU A 685 27.86 23.32 -0.08
C LEU A 685 27.56 21.83 0.16
N LYS A 686 28.43 21.19 0.95
CA LYS A 686 28.26 19.80 1.36
C LYS A 686 27.67 19.73 2.76
N LEU A 687 26.59 18.96 2.88
CA LEU A 687 25.91 18.71 4.15
C LEU A 687 26.49 17.47 4.84
N ASP A 688 26.74 17.62 6.13
CA ASP A 688 27.20 16.58 7.05
C ASP A 688 26.09 15.54 7.30
N SER A 689 26.43 14.31 7.64
CA SER A 689 25.44 13.29 8.02
C SER A 689 25.10 13.28 9.51
N GLU A 690 25.92 13.90 10.37
CA GLU A 690 25.82 13.70 11.83
C GLU A 690 25.01 14.78 12.57
N ASP A 691 24.94 16.01 12.05
CA ASP A 691 24.23 17.11 12.73
C ASP A 691 23.40 17.96 11.75
N GLY A 692 22.08 17.68 11.75
CA GLY A 692 21.12 18.39 10.92
C GLY A 692 20.97 19.88 11.25
N ILE A 693 21.12 20.27 12.52
CA ILE A 693 21.02 21.68 12.93
C ILE A 693 22.29 22.45 12.52
N LEU A 694 23.47 21.83 12.60
CA LEU A 694 24.69 22.40 12.04
C LEU A 694 24.57 22.64 10.54
N ASN A 695 23.95 21.69 9.82
CA ASN A 695 23.67 21.85 8.40
C ASN A 695 22.72 23.03 8.13
N ARG A 696 21.65 23.19 8.92
CA ARG A 696 20.74 24.34 8.85
C ARG A 696 21.51 25.67 8.96
N ASN A 697 22.43 25.78 9.93
CA ASN A 697 23.27 26.98 10.07
C ASN A 697 24.16 27.23 8.84
N LYS A 698 24.84 26.18 8.33
CA LYS A 698 25.69 26.28 7.13
C LYS A 698 24.89 26.70 5.91
N ILE A 699 23.68 26.16 5.73
CA ILE A 699 22.78 26.49 4.63
C ILE A 699 22.44 27.98 4.64
N LEU A 700 21.95 28.49 5.77
CA LEU A 700 21.51 29.88 5.86
C LEU A 700 22.68 30.87 5.67
N GLY A 701 23.81 30.63 6.35
CA GLY A 701 25.01 31.45 6.20
C GLY A 701 25.53 31.45 4.77
N THR A 702 25.59 30.28 4.12
CA THR A 702 26.05 30.20 2.72
C THR A 702 25.08 30.87 1.76
N MET A 703 23.75 30.74 1.95
CA MET A 703 22.75 31.39 1.11
C MET A 703 22.83 32.92 1.19
N GLU A 704 23.06 33.47 2.38
CA GLU A 704 23.25 34.92 2.56
C GLU A 704 24.64 35.38 2.06
N GLY A 705 25.66 34.53 2.16
CA GLY A 705 27.07 34.90 1.97
C GLY A 705 27.68 35.46 3.27
N SER A 706 27.30 34.88 4.41
CA SER A 706 27.59 35.34 5.76
C SER A 706 28.20 34.22 6.62
N ASP A 707 29.15 34.57 7.49
CA ASP A 707 29.72 33.68 8.51
C ASP A 707 28.96 33.77 9.85
N GLU A 708 27.77 34.38 9.86
CA GLU A 708 26.93 34.50 11.04
C GLU A 708 26.54 33.13 11.63
N VAL A 709 26.53 33.08 12.96
CA VAL A 709 26.02 31.94 13.71
C VAL A 709 24.58 32.26 14.11
N TYR A 710 23.64 31.48 13.56
CA TYR A 710 22.21 31.55 13.86
C TYR A 710 21.80 30.56 14.94
N TYR A 711 22.41 29.36 14.95
CA TYR A 711 22.12 28.29 15.89
C TYR A 711 23.25 28.12 16.92
N GLU A 712 23.05 28.67 18.11
CA GLU A 712 24.02 28.59 19.19
C GLU A 712 23.88 27.27 19.96
N LYS A 713 24.99 26.57 20.20
CA LYS A 713 25.00 25.33 21.01
C LYS A 713 25.17 25.67 22.49
N VAL A 714 24.26 25.18 23.31
CA VAL A 714 24.44 25.14 24.77
C VAL A 714 24.70 23.69 25.15
N SER A 715 25.96 23.41 25.47
CA SER A 715 26.47 22.07 25.79
C SER A 715 26.17 21.65 27.24
N SER A 716 26.41 20.38 27.55
CA SER A 716 26.12 19.74 28.84
C SER A 716 26.87 20.38 30.02
N ASP A 717 28.00 21.03 29.79
CA ASP A 717 28.80 21.74 30.80
C ASP A 717 28.02 22.85 31.53
N LYS A 718 26.98 23.41 30.89
CA LYS A 718 26.11 24.41 31.52
C LYS A 718 24.98 23.81 32.35
N PHE A 719 24.73 22.51 32.25
CA PHE A 719 23.66 21.83 32.97
C PHE A 719 24.13 21.32 34.32
N LYS A 720 23.31 21.51 35.35
CA LYS A 720 23.50 20.90 36.67
C LYS A 720 22.99 19.47 36.63
N ARG A 721 23.89 18.51 36.82
CA ARG A 721 23.58 17.07 36.89
C ARG A 721 23.08 16.68 38.28
N LYS A 722 22.02 15.88 38.34
CA LYS A 722 21.49 15.25 39.56
C LYS A 722 21.18 13.79 39.29
N GLU A 723 21.77 12.88 40.07
CA GLU A 723 21.54 11.44 39.97
C GLU A 723 20.43 11.00 40.93
N GLU A 724 19.47 10.24 40.42
CA GLU A 724 18.44 9.53 41.19
C GLU A 724 18.47 8.05 40.75
N ASP A 725 18.16 7.10 41.64
CA ASP A 725 18.50 5.65 41.55
C ASP A 725 18.42 4.97 40.17
N TYR A 726 17.53 5.43 39.27
CA TYR A 726 17.39 4.90 37.90
C TYR A 726 17.40 5.96 36.78
N ASN A 727 17.47 7.26 37.10
CA ASN A 727 17.40 8.37 36.14
C ASN A 727 18.42 9.47 36.47
N THR A 728 19.11 9.99 35.45
CA THR A 728 19.95 11.19 35.57
C THR A 728 19.16 12.40 35.07
N THR A 729 19.06 13.42 35.91
CA THR A 729 18.40 14.68 35.58
C THR A 729 19.45 15.76 35.29
N PHE A 730 19.28 16.50 34.20
CA PHE A 730 20.10 17.67 33.87
C PHE A 730 19.24 18.93 33.90
N GLU A 731 19.66 19.95 34.65
CA GLU A 731 18.92 21.20 34.80
C GLU A 731 19.76 22.42 34.43
N TYR A 732 19.27 23.24 33.50
CA TYR A 732 19.91 24.51 33.12
C TYR A 732 18.95 25.68 33.36
N ASN A 733 19.42 26.67 34.11
CA ASN A 733 18.68 27.89 34.41
C ASN A 733 19.44 29.10 33.86
N PHE A 734 18.77 29.93 33.07
CA PHE A 734 19.37 31.16 32.52
C PHE A 734 18.32 32.25 32.31
N ILE A 735 18.78 33.48 32.11
CA ILE A 735 17.96 34.60 31.66
C ILE A 735 18.30 34.82 30.19
N SER A 736 17.28 34.82 29.33
CA SER A 736 17.48 35.02 27.90
C SER A 736 18.03 36.42 27.61
N ASP A 737 19.16 36.51 26.92
CA ASP A 737 19.80 37.78 26.53
C ASP A 737 19.34 38.27 25.14
N GLY A 738 18.51 37.51 24.46
CA GLY A 738 18.02 37.76 23.10
C GLY A 738 16.66 37.12 22.84
N HIS A 739 16.19 37.24 21.60
CA HIS A 739 15.00 36.55 21.10
C HIS A 739 15.42 35.26 20.42
N TYR A 740 15.07 34.12 21.01
CA TYR A 740 15.48 32.81 20.51
C TYR A 740 14.33 31.84 20.37
N MET A 741 14.53 30.84 19.52
CA MET A 741 13.81 29.57 19.60
C MET A 741 14.73 28.50 20.17
N ILE A 742 14.28 27.84 21.22
CA ILE A 742 14.92 26.65 21.77
C ILE A 742 14.58 25.47 20.88
N LEU A 743 15.59 24.70 20.47
CA LEU A 743 15.45 23.39 19.83
C LEU A 743 16.17 22.35 20.69
N PHE A 744 15.45 21.30 21.06
CA PHE A 744 16.01 20.19 21.82
C PHE A 744 16.84 19.24 20.95
N SER A 745 17.77 18.51 21.59
CA SER A 745 18.42 17.37 20.94
C SER A 745 17.46 16.17 20.86
N ASN A 746 17.97 14.94 20.93
CA ASN A 746 17.22 13.71 20.68
C ASN A 746 16.20 13.33 21.78
N PHE A 747 16.20 14.01 22.93
CA PHE A 747 15.37 13.66 24.08
C PHE A 747 14.52 14.88 24.44
N GLY A 748 13.22 14.88 24.10
CA GLY A 748 12.34 15.99 24.45
C GLY A 748 12.50 16.39 25.92
N GLY A 749 12.70 17.69 26.19
CA GLY A 749 12.91 18.20 27.54
C GLY A 749 11.68 18.93 28.07
N LYS A 750 11.69 19.19 29.38
CA LYS A 750 10.71 20.09 30.01
C LYS A 750 11.27 21.50 30.02
N ILE A 751 10.49 22.47 29.54
CA ILE A 751 10.81 23.90 29.64
C ILE A 751 9.80 24.55 30.58
N GLU A 752 10.31 25.36 31.51
CA GLU A 752 9.55 26.29 32.33
C GLU A 752 10.04 27.72 32.01
N ILE A 753 9.13 28.63 31.67
CA ILE A 753 9.43 30.04 31.35
C ILE A 753 8.72 30.93 32.36
N ASN A 754 9.46 31.83 33.01
CA ASN A 754 8.96 32.81 33.98
C ASN A 754 8.09 32.19 35.10
N GLY A 755 8.37 30.94 35.50
CA GLY A 755 7.62 30.23 36.54
C GLY A 755 6.22 29.74 36.12
N LYS A 756 5.91 29.74 34.81
CA LYS A 756 4.68 29.16 34.25
C LYS A 756 4.92 27.75 33.70
N ASP A 757 3.83 26.98 33.57
CA ASP A 757 3.74 25.53 33.33
C ASP A 757 4.93 24.83 32.64
N GLU A 758 5.29 23.65 33.17
CA GLU A 758 6.22 22.71 32.51
C GLU A 758 5.59 22.20 31.20
N ILE A 759 6.11 22.65 30.06
CA ILE A 759 5.71 22.13 28.77
C ILE A 759 6.71 21.05 28.35
N ILE A 760 6.19 19.87 28.04
CA ILE A 760 6.93 18.81 27.38
C ILE A 760 6.85 19.13 25.88
N GLY A 761 7.97 19.49 25.26
CA GLY A 761 7.98 19.90 23.87
C GLY A 761 9.38 19.82 23.25
N ILE A 762 9.42 19.93 21.93
CA ILE A 762 10.66 19.86 21.13
C ILE A 762 11.16 21.27 20.78
N THR A 763 10.28 22.28 20.76
CA THR A 763 10.65 23.68 20.48
C THR A 763 9.84 24.69 21.30
N ARG A 764 10.44 25.86 21.61
CA ARG A 764 9.74 26.99 22.26
C ARG A 764 10.39 28.34 21.95
N GLU A 765 9.58 29.38 21.80
CA GLU A 765 10.06 30.76 21.68
C GLU A 765 10.39 31.33 23.07
N ILE A 766 11.50 32.05 23.19
CA ILE A 766 11.90 32.80 24.39
C ILE A 766 12.28 34.23 24.02
N LYS A 767 11.84 35.20 24.81
CA LYS A 767 12.09 36.62 24.60
C LYS A 767 13.20 37.12 25.51
N ARG A 768 13.85 38.22 25.13
CA ARG A 768 14.87 38.87 25.95
C ARG A 768 14.29 39.21 27.33
N GLY A 769 14.97 38.76 28.38
CA GLY A 769 14.59 38.95 29.78
C GLY A 769 13.79 37.79 30.39
N ASP A 770 13.37 36.80 29.59
CA ASP A 770 12.68 35.62 30.11
C ASP A 770 13.60 34.78 31.00
N LYS A 771 13.08 34.34 32.16
CA LYS A 771 13.75 33.38 33.04
C LYS A 771 13.39 31.97 32.58
N VAL A 772 14.36 31.25 32.06
CA VAL A 772 14.17 29.94 31.44
C VAL A 772 14.81 28.87 32.31
N LYS A 773 14.05 27.81 32.61
CA LYS A 773 14.54 26.58 33.24
C LYS A 773 14.27 25.41 32.30
N ILE A 774 15.33 24.66 31.99
CA ILE A 774 15.29 23.50 31.13
C ILE A 774 15.67 22.28 31.95
N LYS A 775 14.88 21.21 31.83
CA LYS A 775 15.08 19.97 32.56
C LYS A 775 15.03 18.76 31.63
N TYR A 776 16.12 18.00 31.60
CA TYR A 776 16.18 16.66 31.02
C TYR A 776 16.04 15.61 32.12
N SER A 777 15.34 14.53 31.85
CA SER A 777 15.38 13.31 32.67
C SER A 777 15.67 12.14 31.75
N ILE A 778 16.86 11.56 31.87
CA ILE A 778 17.39 10.57 30.95
C ILE A 778 17.65 9.27 31.71
N ALA A 779 17.29 8.13 31.12
CA ALA A 779 17.62 6.82 31.66
C ALA A 779 19.15 6.62 31.65
N SER A 780 19.70 5.89 32.63
CA SER A 780 21.14 5.72 32.89
C SER A 780 22.03 5.15 31.77
N LYS A 781 21.51 4.95 30.55
CA LYS A 781 22.20 4.40 29.38
C LYS A 781 22.74 5.43 28.39
N PHE A 782 22.53 6.73 28.60
CA PHE A 782 22.94 7.78 27.66
C PHE A 782 24.18 8.53 28.15
N GLU A 783 24.99 9.00 27.21
CA GLU A 783 26.24 9.71 27.51
C GLU A 783 25.96 11.20 27.81
N GLU A 784 26.76 11.79 28.68
CA GLU A 784 26.60 13.20 29.10
C GLU A 784 26.83 14.19 27.94
N GLU A 785 27.60 13.78 26.92
CA GLU A 785 27.84 14.56 25.70
C GLU A 785 26.60 14.66 24.79
N ASP A 786 25.61 13.78 24.98
CA ASP A 786 24.36 13.77 24.21
C ASP A 786 23.36 14.85 24.68
N VAL A 787 23.65 15.51 25.82
CA VAL A 787 22.78 16.52 26.43
C VAL A 787 23.19 17.92 26.00
N PHE A 788 22.47 18.47 25.04
CA PHE A 788 22.65 19.86 24.61
C PHE A 788 21.33 20.44 24.11
N ILE A 789 21.23 21.75 24.04
CA ILE A 789 20.14 22.44 23.31
C ILE A 789 20.76 23.36 22.26
N ARG A 790 19.95 23.72 21.27
CA ARG A 790 20.28 24.73 20.27
C ARG A 790 19.37 25.93 20.46
N LEU A 791 19.92 27.13 20.37
CA LEU A 791 19.17 28.39 20.39
C LEU A 791 19.27 29.03 19.01
N LEU A 792 18.16 29.06 18.27
CA LEU A 792 18.06 29.81 17.03
C LEU A 792 17.79 31.28 17.35
N ASN A 793 18.72 32.17 17.01
CA ASN A 793 18.53 33.61 17.17
C ASN A 793 17.51 34.13 16.14
N LEU A 794 16.29 34.45 16.63
CA LEU A 794 15.17 34.85 15.78
C LEU A 794 15.39 36.24 15.17
N ASP A 795 16.00 37.18 15.90
CA ASP A 795 16.30 38.52 15.37
C ASP A 795 17.23 38.45 14.13
N LYS A 796 18.31 37.65 14.22
CA LYS A 796 19.25 37.43 13.11
C LYS A 796 18.58 36.68 11.95
N TYR A 797 17.79 35.67 12.27
CA TYR A 797 17.03 34.90 11.30
C TYR A 797 16.07 35.80 10.51
N GLU A 798 15.25 36.60 11.18
CA GLU A 798 14.28 37.50 10.55
C GLU A 798 14.96 38.55 9.67
N ALA A 799 16.08 39.12 10.13
CA ALA A 799 16.86 40.07 9.33
C ALA A 799 17.39 39.43 8.03
N THR A 800 17.82 38.16 8.10
CA THR A 800 18.31 37.42 6.93
C THR A 800 17.16 37.05 5.99
N MET A 801 16.04 36.58 6.52
CA MET A 801 14.85 36.24 5.74
C MET A 801 14.32 37.43 4.95
N LYS A 802 14.27 38.63 5.56
CA LYS A 802 13.87 39.86 4.86
C LYS A 802 14.73 40.14 3.63
N LYS A 803 16.04 39.91 3.71
CA LYS A 803 16.95 40.08 2.57
C LYS A 803 16.73 38.99 1.51
N LEU A 804 16.50 37.74 1.93
CA LEU A 804 16.30 36.62 1.00
C LEU A 804 14.94 36.69 0.30
N SER A 805 13.94 37.32 0.92
CA SER A 805 12.60 37.48 0.35
C SER A 805 12.48 38.59 -0.71
N GLU A 806 13.53 39.39 -0.94
CA GLU A 806 13.52 40.49 -1.93
C GLU A 806 13.41 39.96 -3.37
N ASN A 807 14.11 38.86 -3.67
CA ASN A 807 14.25 38.30 -5.02
C ASN A 807 13.77 36.84 -5.07
N VAL A 808 12.47 36.64 -4.84
CA VAL A 808 11.83 35.32 -4.88
C VAL A 808 11.37 34.94 -6.29
N TYR A 809 11.43 33.65 -6.59
CA TYR A 809 10.88 33.07 -7.81
C TYR A 809 9.35 33.01 -7.69
N LYS A 810 8.68 33.89 -8.43
CA LYS A 810 7.22 34.02 -8.49
C LYS A 810 6.65 32.94 -9.41
N ALA A 811 6.62 31.71 -8.91
CA ALA A 811 6.20 30.55 -9.66
C ALA A 811 4.75 30.17 -9.36
N HIS A 812 4.06 29.66 -10.36
CA HIS A 812 2.75 29.07 -10.23
C HIS A 812 2.72 27.74 -11.01
N GLU A 813 1.79 26.86 -10.63
CA GLU A 813 1.54 25.67 -11.43
C GLU A 813 0.86 26.09 -12.73
N TYR A 814 1.44 25.69 -13.85
CA TYR A 814 0.93 25.95 -15.19
C TYR A 814 0.53 24.62 -15.87
N VAL A 815 -0.46 24.68 -16.77
CA VAL A 815 -1.03 23.56 -17.55
C VAL A 815 -1.15 22.25 -16.76
N ASN A 816 -2.35 21.95 -16.26
CA ASN A 816 -2.67 20.62 -15.71
C ASN A 816 -1.83 20.19 -14.48
N GLY A 817 -1.05 21.10 -13.87
CA GLY A 817 -0.27 20.88 -12.64
C GLY A 817 1.06 20.12 -12.82
N HIS A 818 1.54 19.87 -14.04
CA HIS A 818 2.85 19.21 -14.27
C HIS A 818 3.98 20.17 -14.63
N ILE A 819 3.64 21.39 -15.06
CA ILE A 819 4.61 22.41 -15.42
C ILE A 819 4.62 23.43 -14.29
N ILE A 820 5.81 23.84 -13.87
CA ILE A 820 5.96 25.01 -13.01
C ILE A 820 6.62 26.11 -13.82
N GLU A 821 5.96 27.27 -13.84
CA GLU A 821 6.37 28.44 -14.63
C GLU A 821 6.38 29.66 -13.72
N GLY A 822 7.34 30.54 -13.93
CA GLY A 822 7.42 31.78 -13.18
C GLY A 822 8.49 32.72 -13.69
N THR A 823 8.63 33.82 -12.97
CA THR A 823 9.66 34.84 -13.22
C THR A 823 10.47 35.12 -11.97
N VAL A 824 11.73 35.44 -12.15
CA VAL A 824 12.62 35.91 -11.08
C VAL A 824 13.41 37.12 -11.56
N GLU A 825 13.58 38.09 -10.67
CA GLU A 825 14.44 39.25 -10.89
C GLU A 825 15.79 38.97 -10.21
N VAL A 826 16.88 39.12 -10.97
CA VAL A 826 18.24 38.80 -10.54
C VAL A 826 19.04 40.10 -10.36
N SER A 827 19.63 40.26 -9.18
CA SER A 827 20.51 41.38 -8.85
C SER A 827 21.98 41.02 -9.06
N GLU A 828 22.87 42.03 -9.17
CA GLU A 828 24.31 41.80 -9.34
C GLU A 828 24.97 41.09 -8.15
N SER A 829 24.36 41.12 -6.96
CA SER A 829 24.93 40.55 -5.73
C SER A 829 24.56 39.08 -5.47
N ARG A 830 23.54 38.55 -6.17
CA ARG A 830 23.05 37.17 -6.02
C ARG A 830 22.62 36.62 -7.38
N ASP A 831 23.54 35.91 -8.02
CA ASP A 831 23.42 35.38 -9.39
C ASP A 831 22.97 33.90 -9.44
N PHE A 832 22.57 33.31 -8.31
CA PHE A 832 22.21 31.90 -8.23
C PHE A 832 20.79 31.70 -7.69
N LEU A 833 19.92 31.11 -8.50
CA LEU A 833 18.58 30.70 -8.08
C LEU A 833 18.65 29.34 -7.39
N PHE A 834 18.26 29.30 -6.12
CA PHE A 834 17.98 28.05 -5.42
C PHE A 834 16.49 27.72 -5.54
N THR A 835 16.14 26.44 -5.68
CA THR A 835 14.75 25.98 -5.62
C THR A 835 14.58 24.82 -4.65
N SER A 836 13.38 24.70 -4.05
CA SER A 836 12.96 23.54 -3.27
C SER A 836 12.28 22.46 -4.14
N ILE A 837 12.74 22.33 -5.39
CA ILE A 837 12.24 21.37 -6.38
C ILE A 837 13.27 20.25 -6.52
N GLU A 838 12.85 19.00 -6.36
CA GLU A 838 13.73 17.87 -6.62
C GLU A 838 14.04 17.73 -8.11
N TYR A 839 15.30 17.49 -8.46
CA TYR A 839 15.68 17.11 -9.81
C TYR A 839 15.41 15.63 -10.05
N GLU A 840 14.55 15.37 -11.02
CA GLU A 840 14.28 14.04 -11.56
C GLU A 840 14.78 13.87 -12.99
N LYS A 841 15.33 12.69 -13.28
CA LYS A 841 15.77 12.39 -14.65
C LYS A 841 14.55 12.36 -15.56
N GLY A 842 14.58 13.20 -16.60
CA GLY A 842 13.44 13.43 -17.50
C GLY A 842 12.81 14.81 -17.36
N MET A 843 13.22 15.61 -16.37
CA MET A 843 12.93 17.03 -16.33
C MET A 843 13.68 17.78 -17.44
N LYS A 844 13.01 18.75 -18.05
CA LYS A 844 13.57 19.75 -18.95
C LYS A 844 13.35 21.13 -18.35
N ILE A 845 14.42 21.89 -18.23
CA ILE A 845 14.41 23.20 -17.59
C ILE A 845 14.80 24.23 -18.62
N PHE A 846 14.07 25.33 -18.67
CA PHE A 846 14.32 26.40 -19.63
C PHE A 846 14.43 27.73 -18.93
N VAL A 847 15.40 28.54 -19.36
CA VAL A 847 15.60 29.93 -18.96
C VAL A 847 15.52 30.77 -20.23
N ASP A 848 14.55 31.66 -20.31
CA ASP A 848 14.24 32.49 -21.49
C ASP A 848 14.18 31.67 -22.79
N ASP A 849 13.36 30.61 -22.76
CA ASP A 849 13.12 29.66 -23.85
C ASP A 849 14.34 28.84 -24.31
N LYS A 850 15.46 28.89 -23.58
CA LYS A 850 16.64 28.07 -23.82
C LYS A 850 16.73 26.95 -22.80
N GLU A 851 16.86 25.70 -23.28
CA GLU A 851 17.04 24.53 -22.42
C GLU A 851 18.40 24.62 -21.72
N VAL A 852 18.40 24.47 -20.39
CA VAL A 852 19.60 24.53 -19.54
C VAL A 852 19.69 23.28 -18.66
N GLU A 853 20.92 22.87 -18.36
CA GLU A 853 21.18 21.83 -17.35
C GLU A 853 21.31 22.48 -15.97
N PRO A 854 20.64 21.94 -14.94
CA PRO A 854 20.71 22.52 -13.60
C PRO A 854 21.95 22.07 -12.83
N ASP A 855 22.37 22.90 -11.89
CA ASP A 855 23.25 22.47 -10.80
C ASP A 855 22.43 21.71 -9.75
N LEU A 856 23.01 20.64 -9.19
CA LEU A 856 22.35 19.84 -8.14
C LEU A 856 22.77 20.32 -6.75
N VAL A 857 21.96 21.20 -6.16
CA VAL A 857 22.16 21.68 -4.79
C VAL A 857 21.81 20.56 -3.80
N PHE A 858 22.66 20.35 -2.81
CA PHE A 858 22.56 19.25 -1.83
C PHE A 858 22.43 17.85 -2.44
N GLY A 859 22.86 17.70 -3.70
CA GLY A 859 22.78 16.45 -4.45
C GLY A 859 21.37 16.08 -4.95
N THR A 860 20.35 16.94 -4.78
CA THR A 860 18.99 16.60 -5.20
C THR A 860 18.12 17.76 -5.68
N LEU A 861 18.39 19.01 -5.29
CA LEU A 861 17.54 20.15 -5.62
C LEU A 861 18.06 20.90 -6.84
N ILE A 862 17.15 21.52 -7.59
CA ILE A 862 17.49 22.31 -8.78
C ILE A 862 18.08 23.66 -8.34
N GLY A 863 19.27 23.98 -8.84
CA GLY A 863 19.88 25.31 -8.80
C GLY A 863 20.24 25.79 -10.19
N LEU A 864 20.11 27.10 -10.43
CA LEU A 864 20.39 27.72 -11.74
C LEU A 864 21.23 28.97 -11.55
N LYS A 865 22.35 29.05 -12.26
CA LYS A 865 23.09 30.30 -12.42
C LYS A 865 22.39 31.18 -13.45
N LEU A 866 22.11 32.42 -13.08
CA LEU A 866 21.38 33.40 -13.89
C LEU A 866 22.17 34.70 -14.01
N GLU A 867 22.04 35.37 -15.14
CA GLU A 867 22.65 36.69 -15.34
C GLU A 867 21.77 37.78 -14.68
N PRO A 868 22.29 38.99 -14.40
CA PRO A 868 21.48 40.09 -13.89
C PRO A 868 20.34 40.46 -14.86
N GLY A 869 19.12 40.59 -14.35
CA GLY A 869 17.94 40.91 -15.15
C GLY A 869 16.69 40.11 -14.77
N ASN A 870 15.65 40.23 -15.59
CA ASN A 870 14.41 39.48 -15.43
C ASN A 870 14.45 38.22 -16.28
N HIS A 871 14.27 37.07 -15.63
CA HIS A 871 14.30 35.78 -16.31
C HIS A 871 12.96 35.07 -16.18
N LYS A 872 12.55 34.43 -17.28
CA LYS A 872 11.42 33.52 -17.31
C LYS A 872 11.93 32.09 -17.22
N ILE A 873 11.39 31.32 -16.27
CA ILE A 873 11.80 29.95 -16.04
C ILE A 873 10.57 29.04 -16.17
N TYR A 874 10.73 27.94 -16.87
CA TYR A 874 9.73 26.87 -16.87
C TYR A 874 10.38 25.49 -16.81
N ILE A 875 9.74 24.59 -16.06
CA ILE A 875 10.21 23.22 -15.83
C ILE A 875 9.10 22.26 -16.24
N ASP A 876 9.40 21.36 -17.17
CA ASP A 876 8.52 20.30 -17.65
C ASP A 876 9.09 18.92 -17.28
N TYR A 877 8.22 17.96 -16.97
CA TYR A 877 8.62 16.61 -16.58
C TYR A 877 7.94 15.51 -17.40
N VAL A 878 8.76 14.67 -18.04
CA VAL A 878 8.33 13.40 -18.61
C VAL A 878 9.16 12.26 -17.99
N PRO A 879 8.54 11.20 -17.46
CA PRO A 879 9.27 10.10 -16.84
C PRO A 879 10.28 9.48 -17.80
N LYS A 880 11.53 9.32 -17.33
CA LYS A 880 12.57 8.67 -18.11
C LYS A 880 12.12 7.27 -18.55
N GLY A 881 12.29 6.96 -19.83
CA GLY A 881 11.87 5.70 -20.42
C GLY A 881 10.41 5.66 -20.90
N PHE A 882 9.59 6.68 -20.64
CA PHE A 882 8.20 6.70 -21.09
C PHE A 882 8.10 6.74 -22.62
N ARG A 883 8.82 7.66 -23.28
CA ARG A 883 8.80 7.80 -24.74
C ARG A 883 9.31 6.54 -25.45
N SER A 884 10.43 5.96 -25.00
CA SER A 884 10.95 4.71 -25.57
C SER A 884 10.04 3.52 -25.26
N GLY A 885 9.46 3.46 -24.06
CA GLY A 885 8.45 2.48 -23.68
C GLY A 885 7.22 2.53 -24.59
N LEU A 886 6.71 3.72 -24.88
CA LEU A 886 5.60 3.94 -25.81
C LEU A 886 5.92 3.41 -27.21
N VAL A 887 7.09 3.74 -27.76
CA VAL A 887 7.53 3.25 -29.08
C VAL A 887 7.59 1.72 -29.09
N ILE A 888 8.20 1.09 -28.08
CA ILE A 888 8.30 -0.38 -27.99
C ILE A 888 6.92 -1.02 -27.83
N THR A 889 6.02 -0.41 -27.06
CA THR A 889 4.63 -0.87 -26.91
C THR A 889 3.90 -0.84 -28.25
N VAL A 890 4.00 0.25 -29.02
CA VAL A 890 3.36 0.36 -30.36
C VAL A 890 3.92 -0.70 -31.32
N LEU A 891 5.24 -0.87 -31.36
CA LEU A 891 5.88 -1.92 -32.17
C LEU A 891 5.48 -3.32 -31.71
N GLY A 892 5.34 -3.54 -30.39
CA GLY A 892 4.86 -4.78 -29.79
C GLY A 892 3.43 -5.11 -30.20
N LEU A 893 2.53 -4.12 -30.22
CA LEU A 893 1.16 -4.27 -30.70
C LEU A 893 1.12 -4.60 -32.20
N ALA A 894 1.89 -3.89 -33.02
CA ALA A 894 2.00 -4.17 -34.45
C ALA A 894 2.53 -5.60 -34.70
N THR A 895 3.55 -6.01 -33.94
CA THR A 895 4.12 -7.37 -33.99
C THR A 895 3.09 -8.42 -33.56
N ALA A 896 2.28 -8.14 -32.53
CA ALA A 896 1.21 -9.03 -32.10
C ALA A 896 0.18 -9.24 -33.22
N VAL A 897 -0.27 -8.16 -33.87
CA VAL A 897 -1.22 -8.22 -35.00
C VAL A 897 -0.65 -9.05 -36.14
N ALA A 898 0.58 -8.75 -36.58
CA ALA A 898 1.24 -9.49 -37.66
C ALA A 898 1.42 -10.99 -37.31
N TYR A 899 1.88 -11.28 -36.10
CA TYR A 899 2.08 -12.66 -35.61
C TYR A 899 0.77 -13.46 -35.58
N LEU A 900 -0.31 -12.85 -35.09
CA LEU A 900 -1.63 -13.48 -35.02
C LEU A 900 -2.23 -13.71 -36.42
N GLN A 901 -2.03 -12.78 -37.35
CA GLN A 901 -2.48 -12.95 -38.74
C GLN A 901 -1.74 -14.08 -39.46
N ILE A 902 -0.41 -14.16 -39.32
CA ILE A 902 0.39 -15.25 -39.90
C ILE A 902 -0.08 -16.59 -39.34
N ARG A 903 -0.28 -16.68 -38.02
CA ARG A 903 -0.77 -17.92 -37.39
C ARG A 903 -2.15 -18.32 -37.89
N ARG A 904 -3.07 -17.37 -38.09
CA ARG A 904 -4.41 -17.63 -38.62
C ARG A 904 -4.37 -18.20 -40.04
N LYS A 905 -3.37 -17.86 -40.85
CA LYS A 905 -3.19 -18.44 -42.20
C LYS A 905 -2.56 -19.84 -42.20
N THR A 906 -1.85 -20.20 -41.13
CA THR A 906 -1.17 -21.51 -40.97
C THR A 906 -1.93 -22.53 -40.11
N LEU A 907 -3.03 -22.10 -39.48
CA LEU A 907 -3.98 -22.92 -38.73
C LEU A 907 -5.14 -23.28 -39.64
#